data_AF-A0A8B9MLF8-F1
#
_entry.id   AF-A0A8B9MLF8-F1
#
_cell.length_a   1.000
_cell.length_b   1.000
_cell.length_c   1.000
_cell.angle_alpha   90.00
_cell.angle_beta   90.00
_cell.angle_gamma   90.00
#
_symmetry.space_group_name_H-M   'P 1'
#
loop_
_entity.id
_entity.type
_entity.pdbx_description
1 polymer ?
#
loop_
_entity_poly.entity_id
_entity_poly.type
_entity_poly.pdbx_seq_one_letter_code
_entity_poly.pdbx_strand_id
1 'polypeptide(L)'
;MPKACCLNTYNSSTGISQNSSTIIFPKQSDYFIEFVDYSRVIKPSLNFIATLKVTRSDSNQLTAEERQNLVTITAQQSDVLFHHSSLSHLENEATEERNLTVHVLNYTVPENGIIDIEFPVLSDTKTLRVQAEFLSSRTDIGVYDVFSSPSQTYLQVKTKSQDIKVQSETKLAKIRTVQVTPHIKISWSKDKVKPSEKVSLKISTTDPGSVIGLAVVDKSTKLLGESSDITEDSVSKWEKRFSLLLGQYFFFVDGGMIPIEDGFGDGMPVSKNGPPDFSNLYVRTHFPETWLWIDTKTRSDTDTTMEVIVPDTITSWVASAFVMSENSGLGVTTAPVELEAFQPFFIFLNLPYSVIRGEQFILEVNIFNYLKEEAEVTVILDMNDAFEIILTSNEINATENQQSISVPSEDGKTVQFPIKPKQLGEIPIKVTAISSAASDATIQKVLVKAEGLEQTYSQTVLLDLTGNKPQAVSKTLDFTFPSDVVSGSERVQVTAVGDLLGPSINGLSSLIKMPYGCGEQNMINFAPNVYVLQYLTKTRQLREDIKSKAVSFMRKGYQRELLFQRDDGSFSAFGNEDPSGSTWLSAFVLRCFLQARPFIDIDQDVLMDTAKWIVRHQKLNGEFHEPGKVLHSDLQGGTNNPVTLTAYIMSSLLGLPDKQSATNFLEDKLEEGISDNYTLALVTYALSWAKSAKAKEALNILNQRAEHQGDFRFWVTPASEISDSWQPRSIDIELAAYALLSHFHQDRLVEGIPIMKWLSQQRNHLGGFSSTQDTVVALQALSLFATLTTASKTEMDVTVTAPSLKMPETFSIDTQNRFLLQTKEIAPAQPMTITVAAEGTGFAVFQLNVIYNTKHTDQRLRSVRKQEAFDLNVDVKDDKDDKNHLTLNVCTRYLGSGTAPNSGMVLMEVGLLSGFSVSPDFIPLDNTVKKMEKDNGRVNLYLDSLNETQVCVDIPAVRDFKVANIQDASVTVVDYYEPSKCQSFQMDLSDSELCKKDVHGKTSFKVVWVGLVVWFGFFFCVCVECVLEKDSNVQSSWAK
;
A
#
# COMPACT_ATOMS: atom_id res chain seq x y z
N MET A 1 -13.02 -23.27 20.63
CA MET A 1 -12.21 -22.54 19.65
C MET A 1 -13.02 -22.34 18.37
N PRO A 2 -13.00 -21.16 17.74
CA PRO A 2 -13.63 -20.95 16.44
C PRO A 2 -13.04 -21.91 15.39
N LYS A 3 -13.88 -22.46 14.52
CA LYS A 3 -13.49 -23.28 13.36
C LYS A 3 -13.64 -22.44 12.10
N ALA A 4 -12.60 -22.36 11.27
CA ALA A 4 -12.71 -21.74 9.96
C ALA A 4 -13.24 -22.75 8.93
N CYS A 5 -14.14 -22.31 8.06
CA CYS A 5 -14.58 -23.05 6.88
C CYS A 5 -14.19 -22.23 5.65
N CYS A 6 -13.37 -22.80 4.77
CA CYS A 6 -12.92 -22.18 3.54
C CYS A 6 -13.50 -22.96 2.35
N LEU A 7 -14.10 -22.23 1.41
CA LEU A 7 -14.66 -22.76 0.17
C LEU A 7 -13.92 -22.12 -1.00
N ASN A 8 -13.43 -22.94 -1.92
CA ASN A 8 -12.91 -22.49 -3.21
C ASN A 8 -13.92 -22.91 -4.28
N THR A 9 -14.47 -21.94 -5.01
CA THR A 9 -15.42 -22.17 -6.09
C THR A 9 -14.75 -21.87 -7.43
N TYR A 10 -14.83 -22.81 -8.35
CA TYR A 10 -14.31 -22.70 -9.71
C TYR A 10 -15.47 -22.56 -10.70
N ASN A 11 -15.47 -21.50 -11.51
CA ASN A 11 -16.46 -21.34 -12.57
C ASN A 11 -16.01 -22.12 -13.82
N SER A 12 -16.73 -23.20 -14.14
CA SER A 12 -16.38 -24.11 -15.24
C SER A 12 -16.49 -23.51 -16.64
N SER A 13 -17.26 -22.44 -16.84
CA SER A 13 -17.45 -21.81 -18.16
C SER A 13 -16.52 -20.62 -18.41
N THR A 14 -16.06 -19.93 -17.36
CA THR A 14 -15.16 -18.77 -17.48
C THR A 14 -13.73 -19.04 -17.01
N GLY A 15 -13.47 -20.15 -16.31
CA GLY A 15 -12.15 -20.50 -15.78
C GLY A 15 -11.72 -19.72 -14.52
N ILE A 16 -12.59 -18.86 -13.97
CA ILE A 16 -12.29 -18.00 -12.82
C ILE A 16 -12.47 -18.78 -11.51
N SER A 17 -11.49 -18.71 -10.60
CA SER A 17 -11.59 -19.22 -9.23
C SER A 17 -11.88 -18.10 -8.22
N GLN A 18 -12.70 -18.39 -7.22
CA GLN A 18 -13.00 -17.48 -6.12
C GLN A 18 -12.94 -18.21 -4.79
N ASN A 19 -12.26 -17.60 -3.82
CA ASN A 19 -12.15 -18.12 -2.46
C ASN A 19 -13.09 -17.36 -1.53
N SER A 20 -13.84 -18.09 -0.69
CA SER A 20 -14.67 -17.54 0.37
C SER A 20 -14.36 -18.25 1.67
N SER A 21 -14.25 -17.51 2.77
CA SER A 21 -14.01 -18.07 4.09
C SER A 21 -15.03 -17.55 5.09
N THR A 22 -15.40 -18.39 6.05
CA THR A 22 -16.27 -18.02 7.17
C THR A 22 -15.76 -18.64 8.46
N ILE A 23 -15.95 -17.93 9.56
CA ILE A 23 -15.54 -18.38 10.90
C ILE A 23 -16.79 -18.85 11.64
N ILE A 24 -16.79 -20.12 12.02
CA ILE A 24 -17.88 -20.78 12.74
C ILE A 24 -17.49 -20.87 14.21
N PHE A 25 -18.28 -20.28 15.09
CA PHE A 25 -18.09 -20.39 16.54
C PHE A 25 -18.89 -21.59 17.07
N PRO A 26 -18.23 -22.66 17.57
CA PRO A 26 -18.95 -23.76 18.18
C PRO A 26 -19.64 -23.29 19.47
N LYS A 27 -20.93 -23.58 19.55
CA LYS A 27 -21.83 -23.12 20.60
C LYS A 27 -21.64 -23.93 21.90
N GLN A 28 -21.45 -23.26 23.05
CA GLN A 28 -21.40 -23.92 24.38
C GLN A 28 -22.76 -23.97 25.09
N SER A 29 -23.62 -22.96 24.90
CA SER A 29 -25.00 -22.93 25.41
C SER A 29 -25.89 -22.20 24.41
N ASP A 30 -27.19 -22.53 24.42
CA ASP A 30 -28.20 -21.89 23.59
C ASP A 30 -28.55 -20.46 24.01
N TYR A 31 -28.16 -20.07 25.23
CA TYR A 31 -28.54 -18.82 25.86
C TYR A 31 -27.32 -18.11 26.46
N PHE A 32 -27.29 -16.78 26.31
CA PHE A 32 -26.33 -15.92 26.98
C PHE A 32 -27.05 -15.14 28.10
N ILE A 33 -26.43 -15.13 29.27
CA ILE A 33 -26.92 -14.36 30.42
C ILE A 33 -25.81 -13.39 30.82
N GLU A 34 -26.13 -12.10 30.87
CA GLU A 34 -25.19 -11.05 31.29
C GLU A 34 -25.82 -10.09 32.31
N PHE A 35 -25.04 -9.65 33.28
CA PHE A 35 -25.42 -8.54 34.16
C PHE A 35 -25.05 -7.22 33.47
N VAL A 36 -26.06 -6.46 33.02
CA VAL A 36 -25.87 -5.25 32.22
C VAL A 36 -25.65 -4.01 33.11
N ASP A 37 -26.40 -3.92 34.21
CA ASP A 37 -26.32 -2.80 35.15
C ASP A 37 -26.43 -3.34 36.58
N TYR A 38 -25.45 -3.06 37.44
CA TYR A 38 -25.48 -3.48 38.84
C TYR A 38 -24.69 -2.52 39.72
N SER A 39 -25.10 -2.37 40.98
CA SER A 39 -24.36 -1.54 41.93
C SER A 39 -22.98 -2.16 42.20
N ARG A 40 -21.91 -1.46 41.83
CA ARG A 40 -20.53 -1.89 42.10
C ARG A 40 -20.07 -1.65 43.54
N VAL A 41 -20.88 -0.96 44.33
CA VAL A 41 -20.59 -0.66 45.74
C VAL A 41 -21.75 -1.15 46.60
N ILE A 42 -21.43 -1.92 47.63
CA ILE A 42 -22.33 -2.40 48.69
C ILE A 42 -22.71 -1.22 49.57
N LYS A 43 -24.01 -1.03 49.78
CA LYS A 43 -24.57 -0.08 50.76
C LYS A 43 -25.29 -0.88 51.83
N PRO A 44 -24.68 -1.08 53.02
CA PRO A 44 -25.27 -1.92 54.06
C PRO A 44 -26.68 -1.44 54.44
N SER A 45 -27.61 -2.38 54.65
CA SER A 45 -29.03 -2.11 55.01
C SER A 45 -29.91 -1.54 53.87
N LEU A 46 -29.41 -1.44 52.64
CA LEU A 46 -30.20 -1.14 51.44
C LEU A 46 -30.31 -2.37 50.53
N ASN A 47 -31.27 -2.35 49.60
CA ASN A 47 -31.42 -3.43 48.64
C ASN A 47 -30.34 -3.36 47.57
N PHE A 48 -29.74 -4.50 47.24
CA PHE A 48 -28.92 -4.64 46.05
C PHE A 48 -29.82 -4.65 44.82
N ILE A 49 -29.47 -3.88 43.80
CA ILE A 49 -30.20 -3.81 42.53
C ILE A 49 -29.23 -4.20 41.41
N ALA A 50 -29.66 -5.12 40.56
CA ALA A 50 -28.98 -5.49 39.34
C ALA A 50 -29.98 -5.81 38.22
N THR A 51 -29.61 -5.57 36.98
CA THR A 51 -30.37 -5.91 35.78
C THR A 51 -29.64 -7.01 35.04
N LEU A 52 -30.34 -8.13 34.85
CA LEU A 52 -29.87 -9.30 34.13
C LEU A 52 -30.54 -9.34 32.76
N LYS A 53 -29.77 -9.61 31.71
CA LYS A 53 -30.27 -9.76 30.35
C LYS A 53 -30.04 -11.19 29.88
N VAL A 54 -31.11 -11.82 29.42
CA VAL A 54 -31.11 -13.16 28.84
C VAL A 54 -31.35 -13.01 27.34
N THR A 55 -30.40 -13.46 26.52
CA THR A 55 -30.50 -13.45 25.06
C THR A 55 -30.30 -14.82 24.48
N ARG A 56 -30.97 -15.10 23.36
CA ARG A 56 -30.71 -16.29 22.56
C ARG A 56 -29.48 -16.07 21.70
N SER A 57 -28.65 -17.08 21.56
CA SER A 57 -27.37 -17.00 20.83
C SER A 57 -27.46 -16.59 19.36
N ASP A 58 -28.63 -16.77 18.73
CA ASP A 58 -28.90 -16.45 17.33
C ASP A 58 -29.56 -15.07 17.18
N SER A 59 -29.58 -14.26 18.25
CA SER A 59 -30.18 -12.92 18.31
C SER A 59 -31.69 -12.86 18.06
N ASN A 60 -32.38 -14.00 18.03
CA ASN A 60 -33.85 -14.05 17.95
C ASN A 60 -34.48 -13.88 19.34
N GLN A 61 -35.76 -13.49 19.37
CA GLN A 61 -36.53 -13.34 20.62
C GLN A 61 -36.80 -14.70 21.30
N LEU A 62 -36.87 -14.70 22.64
CA LEU A 62 -37.17 -15.88 23.44
C LEU A 62 -38.60 -16.39 23.18
N THR A 63 -38.77 -17.69 22.99
CA THR A 63 -40.08 -18.29 22.70
C THR A 63 -40.98 -18.35 23.94
N ALA A 64 -42.29 -18.56 23.75
CA ALA A 64 -43.25 -18.65 24.86
C ALA A 64 -43.01 -19.86 25.79
N GLU A 65 -42.44 -20.95 25.28
CA GLU A 65 -42.08 -22.14 26.06
C GLU A 65 -40.79 -21.91 26.85
N GLU A 66 -39.78 -21.27 26.24
CA GLU A 66 -38.51 -20.92 26.91
C GLU A 66 -38.74 -19.99 28.12
N ARG A 67 -39.67 -19.04 27.99
CA ARG A 67 -40.08 -18.10 29.06
C ARG A 67 -40.78 -18.74 30.25
N GLN A 68 -41.23 -20.00 30.15
CA GLN A 68 -41.80 -20.73 31.29
C GLN A 68 -40.73 -21.19 32.29
N ASN A 69 -39.45 -21.21 31.87
CA ASN A 69 -38.34 -21.55 32.76
C ASN A 69 -37.99 -20.35 33.66
N LEU A 70 -37.61 -20.64 34.90
CA LEU A 70 -37.24 -19.63 35.89
C LEU A 70 -35.75 -19.36 35.83
N VAL A 71 -35.38 -18.09 35.99
CA VAL A 71 -33.99 -17.70 36.26
C VAL A 71 -33.77 -17.80 37.77
N THR A 72 -32.80 -18.61 38.16
CA THR A 72 -32.43 -18.79 39.57
C THR A 72 -31.25 -17.90 39.90
N ILE A 73 -31.42 -17.00 40.85
CA ILE A 73 -30.38 -16.10 41.38
C ILE A 73 -29.97 -16.59 42.76
N THR A 74 -28.69 -16.89 42.94
CA THR A 74 -28.09 -17.25 44.23
C THR A 74 -27.19 -16.11 44.69
N ALA A 75 -27.60 -15.39 45.73
CA ALA A 75 -26.83 -14.32 46.36
C ALA A 75 -26.20 -14.82 47.67
N GLN A 76 -24.87 -14.83 47.73
CA GLN A 76 -24.08 -15.20 48.89
C GLN A 76 -23.51 -13.95 49.55
N GLN A 77 -23.86 -13.71 50.81
CA GLN A 77 -23.42 -12.57 51.62
C GLN A 77 -22.49 -13.04 52.74
N SER A 78 -21.35 -12.35 52.90
CA SER A 78 -20.35 -12.63 53.94
C SER A 78 -19.85 -11.35 54.61
N ASP A 79 -19.49 -11.47 55.89
CA ASP A 79 -18.91 -10.44 56.77
C ASP A 79 -17.37 -10.33 56.67
N VAL A 80 -16.74 -11.15 55.83
CA VAL A 80 -15.28 -11.21 55.63
C VAL A 80 -14.84 -10.23 54.55
N LEU A 81 -13.76 -9.48 54.82
CA LEU A 81 -13.06 -8.63 53.84
C LEU A 81 -12.04 -9.47 53.06
N PHE A 82 -12.22 -9.61 51.74
CA PHE A 82 -11.18 -10.18 50.88
C PHE A 82 -10.21 -9.08 50.44
N HIS A 83 -8.94 -9.17 50.82
CA HIS A 83 -7.88 -8.34 50.24
C HIS A 83 -7.46 -8.88 48.87
N HIS A 84 -7.38 -7.99 47.88
CA HIS A 84 -7.17 -8.28 46.45
C HIS A 84 -5.84 -8.97 46.07
N SER A 85 -5.02 -9.45 47.02
CA SER A 85 -3.63 -9.87 46.76
C SER A 85 -3.37 -11.39 46.79
N SER A 86 -4.36 -12.28 46.85
CA SER A 86 -4.08 -13.73 46.87
C SER A 86 -5.22 -14.55 46.27
N LEU A 87 -5.22 -14.73 44.93
CA LEU A 87 -6.20 -15.52 44.18
C LEU A 87 -5.51 -16.63 43.35
N SER A 88 -4.53 -17.32 43.94
CA SER A 88 -3.92 -18.49 43.27
C SER A 88 -3.65 -19.72 44.14
N HIS A 89 -3.81 -19.68 45.47
CA HIS A 89 -3.70 -20.91 46.27
C HIS A 89 -4.56 -20.85 47.53
N LEU A 90 -5.53 -21.77 47.62
CA LEU A 90 -5.89 -22.62 48.78
C LEU A 90 -7.36 -23.05 48.68
N GLU A 91 -7.61 -24.07 47.87
CA GLU A 91 -8.54 -25.13 48.25
C GLU A 91 -7.90 -25.88 49.43
N ASN A 92 -8.68 -26.18 50.46
CA ASN A 92 -8.30 -26.79 51.75
C ASN A 92 -7.88 -25.80 52.84
N GLU A 93 -8.86 -25.34 53.63
CA GLU A 93 -8.91 -25.63 55.07
C GLU A 93 -10.31 -25.28 55.61
N ALA A 94 -10.89 -26.24 56.32
CA ALA A 94 -12.17 -26.14 57.00
C ALA A 94 -11.97 -25.62 58.43
N THR A 95 -13.08 -25.12 58.99
CA THR A 95 -13.33 -24.74 60.40
C THR A 95 -12.80 -23.38 60.87
N GLU A 96 -13.53 -22.31 60.50
CA GLU A 96 -14.01 -21.29 61.46
C GLU A 96 -15.47 -21.02 61.10
N GLU A 97 -16.35 -20.88 62.09
CA GLU A 97 -17.81 -20.74 61.92
C GLU A 97 -18.14 -19.57 60.98
N ARG A 98 -18.54 -19.88 59.74
CA ARG A 98 -18.81 -18.89 58.69
C ARG A 98 -20.26 -18.48 58.77
N ASN A 99 -20.54 -17.20 59.05
CA ASN A 99 -21.85 -16.62 58.80
C ASN A 99 -22.01 -16.34 57.30
N LEU A 100 -22.20 -17.41 56.52
CA LEU A 100 -22.50 -17.31 55.09
C LEU A 100 -24.02 -17.33 54.91
N THR A 101 -24.59 -16.21 54.50
CA THR A 101 -26.04 -16.12 54.25
C THR A 101 -26.29 -16.27 52.76
N VAL A 102 -27.03 -17.31 52.38
CA VAL A 102 -27.36 -17.60 50.97
C VAL A 102 -28.84 -17.32 50.73
N HIS A 103 -29.12 -16.38 49.84
CA HIS A 103 -30.46 -16.07 49.34
C HIS A 103 -30.63 -16.65 47.94
N VAL A 104 -31.64 -17.50 47.75
CA VAL A 104 -32.02 -18.02 46.44
C VAL A 104 -33.35 -17.39 46.02
N LEU A 105 -33.36 -16.74 44.84
CA LEU A 105 -34.49 -16.00 44.31
C LEU A 105 -34.79 -16.48 42.89
N ASN A 106 -36.07 -16.70 42.59
CA ASN A 106 -36.50 -17.16 41.28
C ASN A 106 -37.30 -16.07 40.56
N TYR A 107 -36.93 -15.79 39.32
CA TYR A 107 -37.56 -14.76 38.49
C TYR A 107 -38.13 -15.37 37.20
N THR A 108 -39.30 -14.89 36.78
CA THR A 108 -39.89 -15.21 35.46
C THR A 108 -39.27 -14.32 34.38
N VAL A 109 -39.01 -14.87 33.19
CA VAL A 109 -38.34 -14.14 32.09
C VAL A 109 -39.36 -13.32 31.26
N PRO A 110 -39.25 -11.98 31.20
CA PRO A 110 -40.12 -11.15 30.37
C PRO A 110 -39.77 -11.24 28.86
N GLU A 111 -40.64 -10.70 28.00
CA GLU A 111 -40.46 -10.75 26.53
C GLU A 111 -39.21 -10.05 26.01
N ASN A 112 -38.79 -8.97 26.66
CA ASN A 112 -37.57 -8.26 26.32
C ASN A 112 -36.30 -8.95 26.86
N GLY A 113 -36.44 -10.06 27.61
CA GLY A 113 -35.32 -10.81 28.20
C GLY A 113 -34.61 -10.08 29.34
N ILE A 114 -35.15 -8.94 29.84
CA ILE A 114 -34.52 -8.11 30.87
C ILE A 114 -35.21 -8.36 32.21
N ILE A 115 -34.43 -8.65 33.25
CA ILE A 115 -34.90 -9.01 34.59
C ILE A 115 -34.22 -8.10 35.61
N ASP A 116 -35.02 -7.32 36.34
CA ASP A 116 -34.53 -6.53 37.46
C ASP A 116 -34.54 -7.36 38.75
N ILE A 117 -33.36 -7.55 39.31
CA ILE A 117 -33.08 -8.32 40.51
C ILE A 117 -32.96 -7.35 41.69
N GLU A 118 -33.71 -7.63 42.76
CA GLU A 118 -33.64 -6.85 43.99
C GLU A 118 -33.69 -7.76 45.22
N PHE A 119 -32.74 -7.58 46.15
CA PHE A 119 -32.74 -8.30 47.43
C PHE A 119 -32.05 -7.49 48.54
N PRO A 120 -32.45 -7.69 49.82
CA PRO A 120 -31.89 -6.94 50.94
C PRO A 120 -30.43 -7.36 51.21
N VAL A 121 -29.57 -6.36 51.45
CA VAL A 121 -28.20 -6.56 51.92
C VAL A 121 -28.14 -6.40 53.44
N LEU A 122 -27.58 -7.39 54.13
CA LEU A 122 -27.45 -7.36 55.59
C LEU A 122 -26.49 -6.26 56.03
N SER A 123 -26.74 -5.69 57.22
CA SER A 123 -25.97 -4.55 57.75
C SER A 123 -24.49 -4.84 57.99
N ASP A 124 -24.12 -6.10 58.15
CA ASP A 124 -22.77 -6.62 58.39
C ASP A 124 -22.09 -7.18 57.14
N THR A 125 -22.77 -7.16 55.98
CA THR A 125 -22.21 -7.69 54.72
C THR A 125 -21.05 -6.85 54.23
N LYS A 126 -19.91 -7.49 54.03
CA LYS A 126 -18.71 -6.89 53.44
C LYS A 126 -18.43 -7.38 52.04
N THR A 127 -18.88 -8.59 51.69
CA THR A 127 -18.69 -9.17 50.36
C THR A 127 -19.98 -9.82 49.88
N LEU A 128 -20.30 -9.58 48.61
CA LEU A 128 -21.53 -10.06 47.97
C LEU A 128 -21.19 -10.76 46.66
N ARG A 129 -21.53 -12.05 46.54
CA ARG A 129 -21.44 -12.81 45.30
C ARG A 129 -22.84 -13.14 44.79
N VAL A 130 -23.14 -12.78 43.55
CA VAL A 130 -24.46 -13.03 42.93
C VAL A 130 -24.25 -13.90 41.70
N GLN A 131 -24.83 -15.08 41.72
CA GLN A 131 -24.78 -16.04 40.62
C GLN A 131 -26.16 -16.16 40.00
N ALA A 132 -26.25 -16.11 38.67
CA ALA A 132 -27.47 -16.30 37.90
C ALA A 132 -27.37 -17.58 37.04
N GLU A 133 -28.44 -18.35 37.01
CA GLU A 133 -28.55 -19.59 36.24
C GLU A 133 -29.89 -19.64 35.50
N PHE A 134 -29.83 -19.90 34.19
CA PHE A 134 -30.98 -20.08 33.32
C PHE A 134 -30.69 -21.23 32.35
N LEU A 135 -31.46 -22.31 32.47
CA LEU A 135 -31.27 -23.55 31.70
C LEU A 135 -29.81 -24.04 31.79
N SER A 136 -29.08 -24.06 30.66
CA SER A 136 -27.69 -24.51 30.57
C SER A 136 -26.65 -23.39 30.69
N SER A 137 -27.08 -22.15 30.95
CA SER A 137 -26.22 -20.97 31.00
C SER A 137 -26.09 -20.44 32.44
N ARG A 138 -24.88 -20.04 32.82
CA ARG A 138 -24.53 -19.58 34.17
C ARG A 138 -23.57 -18.40 34.09
N THR A 139 -23.80 -17.40 34.93
CA THR A 139 -22.94 -16.22 35.07
C THR A 139 -22.86 -15.80 36.54
N ASP A 140 -21.75 -15.23 36.99
CA ASP A 140 -21.58 -14.74 38.36
C ASP A 140 -20.86 -13.40 38.43
N ILE A 141 -21.22 -12.61 39.44
CA ILE A 141 -20.59 -11.33 39.76
C ILE A 141 -20.20 -11.32 41.24
N GLY A 142 -19.07 -10.68 41.55
CA GLY A 142 -18.61 -10.40 42.91
C GLY A 142 -18.50 -8.91 43.14
N VAL A 143 -19.07 -8.41 44.24
CA VAL A 143 -19.00 -7.01 44.67
C VAL A 143 -18.31 -6.97 46.02
N TYR A 144 -17.23 -6.21 46.12
CA TYR A 144 -16.32 -6.21 47.28
C TYR A 144 -16.15 -4.82 47.93
N ASP A 145 -16.55 -3.74 47.24
CA ASP A 145 -16.44 -2.38 47.76
C ASP A 145 -17.65 -2.05 48.65
N VAL A 146 -17.43 -1.58 49.88
CA VAL A 146 -18.49 -1.16 50.81
C VAL A 146 -18.46 0.35 51.00
N PHE A 147 -19.61 1.01 50.81
CA PHE A 147 -19.74 2.44 51.06
C PHE A 147 -19.79 2.71 52.57
N SER A 148 -18.84 3.48 53.09
CA SER A 148 -18.80 3.91 54.49
C SER A 148 -19.30 5.35 54.62
N SER A 149 -20.40 5.55 55.34
CA SER A 149 -20.93 6.87 55.70
C SER A 149 -20.73 7.07 57.21
N PRO A 150 -20.02 8.12 57.66
CA PRO A 150 -19.83 8.41 59.09
C PRO A 150 -21.15 8.62 59.86
N SER A 151 -22.23 8.96 59.14
CA SER A 151 -23.58 9.15 59.68
C SER A 151 -24.49 7.93 59.48
N GLN A 152 -23.98 6.82 58.94
CA GLN A 152 -24.74 5.64 58.51
C GLN A 152 -25.96 5.96 57.63
N THR A 153 -25.92 7.09 56.90
CA THR A 153 -27.00 7.50 55.99
C THR A 153 -26.64 7.15 54.56
N TYR A 154 -27.56 6.48 53.86
CA TYR A 154 -27.40 6.02 52.49
C TYR A 154 -28.56 6.50 51.60
N LEU A 155 -28.25 6.89 50.36
CA LEU A 155 -29.23 7.29 49.36
C LEU A 155 -29.28 6.28 48.20
N GLN A 156 -30.47 5.84 47.85
CA GLN A 156 -30.76 5.00 46.70
C GLN A 156 -31.84 5.66 45.85
N VAL A 157 -31.53 5.87 44.58
CA VAL A 157 -32.46 6.44 43.60
C VAL A 157 -32.83 5.32 42.63
N LYS A 158 -34.11 5.00 42.55
CA LYS A 158 -34.64 3.95 41.65
C LYS A 158 -35.48 4.60 40.56
N THR A 159 -35.22 4.25 39.30
CA THR A 159 -36.08 4.61 38.16
C THR A 159 -37.18 3.56 38.02
N LYS A 160 -38.41 3.97 37.68
CA LYS A 160 -39.57 3.06 37.53
C LYS A 160 -39.71 2.42 36.14
N SER A 161 -38.89 2.82 35.15
CA SER A 161 -38.95 2.34 33.77
C SER A 161 -37.57 2.44 33.10
N GLN A 162 -37.14 1.38 32.41
CA GLN A 162 -35.91 1.35 31.59
C GLN A 162 -36.15 1.77 30.13
N ASP A 163 -37.36 1.55 29.58
CA ASP A 163 -37.75 2.01 28.25
C ASP A 163 -38.44 3.38 28.31
N ILE A 164 -37.63 4.43 28.47
CA ILE A 164 -38.15 5.80 28.38
C ILE A 164 -38.38 6.14 26.90
N LYS A 165 -39.59 5.82 26.41
CA LYS A 165 -40.08 6.36 25.15
C LYS A 165 -40.22 7.88 25.27
N VAL A 166 -39.85 8.59 24.21
CA VAL A 166 -40.09 10.04 24.09
C VAL A 166 -41.58 10.29 24.35
N GLN A 167 -41.91 11.12 25.36
CA GLN A 167 -43.24 11.56 25.84
C GLN A 167 -43.79 11.01 27.19
N SER A 168 -43.13 10.13 27.96
CA SER A 168 -43.66 9.79 29.31
C SER A 168 -43.18 10.76 30.40
N GLU A 169 -44.07 11.68 30.82
CA GLU A 169 -43.83 12.58 31.95
C GLU A 169 -43.72 11.80 33.27
N THR A 170 -42.50 11.50 33.71
CA THR A 170 -42.24 11.21 35.13
C THR A 170 -41.16 12.15 35.65
N LYS A 171 -41.51 12.90 36.70
CA LYS A 171 -40.65 13.89 37.38
C LYS A 171 -39.44 13.22 38.02
N LEU A 172 -38.29 13.24 37.35
CA LEU A 172 -36.97 13.17 37.96
C LEU A 172 -36.04 14.09 37.16
N ALA A 173 -35.44 15.05 37.85
CA ALA A 173 -34.62 16.11 37.28
C ALA A 173 -33.43 15.52 36.51
N LYS A 174 -33.44 15.62 35.17
CA LYS A 174 -32.28 15.42 34.32
C LYS A 174 -32.25 16.50 33.24
N ILE A 175 -31.29 17.42 33.36
CA ILE A 175 -30.93 18.39 32.33
C ILE A 175 -30.14 17.61 31.27
N ARG A 176 -30.55 17.70 30.00
CA ARG A 176 -30.10 16.80 28.93
C ARG A 176 -29.69 17.59 27.70
N THR A 177 -28.40 17.73 27.43
CA THR A 177 -27.81 18.24 26.16
C THR A 177 -28.36 17.47 24.97
N VAL A 178 -29.31 18.06 24.24
CA VAL A 178 -29.83 17.51 22.98
C VAL A 178 -28.79 17.84 21.90
N GLN A 179 -27.92 16.89 21.57
CA GLN A 179 -27.24 16.94 20.27
C GLN A 179 -28.19 16.33 19.25
N VAL A 180 -28.79 17.19 18.43
CA VAL A 180 -29.46 16.78 17.19
C VAL A 180 -28.34 16.38 16.25
N THR A 181 -28.19 15.09 15.95
CA THR A 181 -27.32 14.66 14.85
C THR A 181 -28.02 14.96 13.53
N PRO A 182 -27.34 15.56 12.55
CA PRO A 182 -27.97 15.85 11.28
C PRO A 182 -28.22 14.52 10.55
N HIS A 183 -29.43 14.35 10.03
CA HIS A 183 -29.77 13.17 9.25
C HIS A 183 -29.58 13.49 7.76
N ILE A 184 -28.75 12.68 7.10
CA ILE A 184 -28.61 12.67 5.65
C ILE A 184 -29.37 11.47 5.08
N LYS A 185 -30.23 11.73 4.10
CA LYS A 185 -30.92 10.70 3.34
C LYS A 185 -30.56 10.84 1.86
N ILE A 186 -30.16 9.73 1.26
CA ILE A 186 -29.84 9.67 -0.16
C ILE A 186 -30.84 8.72 -0.82
N SER A 187 -31.23 9.02 -2.05
CA SER A 187 -32.03 8.12 -2.88
C SER A 187 -31.75 8.34 -4.36
N TRP A 188 -31.61 7.25 -5.10
CA TRP A 188 -31.61 7.28 -6.56
C TRP A 188 -33.04 7.44 -7.09
N SER A 189 -33.17 8.05 -8.27
CA SER A 189 -34.45 8.10 -8.99
C SER A 189 -34.90 6.74 -9.54
N LYS A 190 -33.97 5.79 -9.69
CA LYS A 190 -34.20 4.43 -10.18
C LYS A 190 -33.29 3.46 -9.43
N ASP A 191 -33.78 2.26 -9.14
CA ASP A 191 -32.99 1.20 -8.48
C ASP A 191 -32.15 0.40 -9.48
N LYS A 192 -32.63 0.29 -10.73
CA LYS A 192 -31.95 -0.39 -11.83
C LYS A 192 -31.85 0.53 -13.05
N VAL A 193 -30.67 0.59 -13.65
CA VAL A 193 -30.34 1.47 -14.78
C VAL A 193 -29.48 0.75 -15.80
N LYS A 194 -29.55 1.18 -17.06
CA LYS A 194 -28.58 0.73 -18.07
C LYS A 194 -27.26 1.49 -17.91
N PRO A 195 -26.13 0.90 -18.32
CA PRO A 195 -24.86 1.63 -18.37
C PRO A 195 -25.00 2.88 -19.26
N SER A 196 -24.33 3.98 -18.89
CA SER A 196 -24.42 5.29 -19.55
C SER A 196 -25.79 5.98 -19.56
N GLU A 197 -26.76 5.47 -18.80
CA GLU A 197 -28.03 6.15 -18.56
C GLU A 197 -27.85 7.32 -17.57
N LYS A 198 -28.61 8.40 -17.79
CA LYS A 198 -28.67 9.52 -16.84
C LYS A 198 -29.58 9.16 -15.68
N VAL A 199 -29.07 9.30 -14.45
CA VAL A 199 -29.84 9.09 -13.22
C VAL A 199 -29.70 10.32 -12.33
N SER A 200 -30.79 10.69 -11.65
CA SER A 200 -30.74 11.75 -10.64
C SER A 200 -30.55 11.15 -9.25
N LEU A 201 -29.59 11.70 -8.50
CA LEU A 201 -29.34 11.42 -7.09
C LEU A 201 -29.97 12.53 -6.25
N LYS A 202 -30.95 12.18 -5.41
CA LYS A 202 -31.55 13.11 -4.45
C LYS A 202 -30.86 12.96 -3.10
N ILE A 203 -30.42 14.08 -2.54
CA ILE A 203 -29.78 14.18 -1.23
C ILE A 203 -30.60 15.15 -0.38
N SER A 204 -31.07 14.68 0.78
CA SER A 204 -31.86 15.46 1.73
C SER A 204 -31.09 15.57 3.04
N THR A 205 -30.88 16.78 3.55
CA THR A 205 -30.22 17.06 4.82
C THR A 205 -31.16 17.78 5.79
N THR A 206 -30.98 17.60 7.09
CA THR A 206 -31.76 18.31 8.11
C THR A 206 -31.46 19.80 8.17
N ASP A 207 -30.20 20.20 7.93
CA ASP A 207 -29.79 21.60 8.04
C ASP A 207 -29.40 22.18 6.67
N PRO A 208 -29.89 23.39 6.31
CA PRO A 208 -29.44 24.10 5.13
C PRO A 208 -28.01 24.62 5.29
N GLY A 209 -27.26 24.71 4.19
CA GLY A 209 -25.86 25.17 4.22
C GLY A 209 -24.86 24.12 4.71
N SER A 210 -25.30 22.87 4.93
CA SER A 210 -24.43 21.76 5.33
C SER A 210 -23.50 21.31 4.19
N VAL A 211 -22.29 20.90 4.55
CA VAL A 211 -21.31 20.28 3.65
C VAL A 211 -21.58 18.78 3.59
N ILE A 212 -21.69 18.21 2.40
CA ILE A 212 -21.94 16.78 2.20
C ILE A 212 -20.71 16.18 1.51
N GLY A 213 -20.14 15.13 2.06
CA GLY A 213 -19.18 14.26 1.37
C GLY A 213 -19.90 13.04 0.82
N LEU A 214 -19.78 12.79 -0.50
CA LEU A 214 -20.42 11.68 -1.21
C LEU A 214 -19.37 10.76 -1.82
N ALA A 215 -19.54 9.46 -1.59
CA ALA A 215 -18.73 8.39 -2.18
C ALA A 215 -19.63 7.36 -2.86
N VAL A 216 -19.33 7.02 -4.12
CA VAL A 216 -20.01 5.94 -4.85
C VAL A 216 -18.97 4.98 -5.40
N VAL A 217 -18.95 3.79 -4.81
CA VAL A 217 -17.93 2.76 -5.04
C VAL A 217 -18.56 1.50 -5.60
N ASP A 218 -17.81 0.75 -6.41
CA ASP A 218 -18.25 -0.56 -6.89
C ASP A 218 -18.37 -1.56 -5.73
N LYS A 219 -19.51 -2.24 -5.61
CA LYS A 219 -19.75 -3.31 -4.61
C LYS A 219 -18.70 -4.42 -4.67
N SER A 220 -18.13 -4.71 -5.84
CA SER A 220 -17.09 -5.73 -6.01
C SER A 220 -15.86 -5.45 -5.14
N THR A 221 -15.50 -4.19 -4.94
CA THR A 221 -14.37 -3.77 -4.09
C THR A 221 -14.58 -4.13 -2.62
N LYS A 222 -15.83 -4.21 -2.14
CA LYS A 222 -16.15 -4.62 -0.77
C LYS A 222 -15.92 -6.11 -0.51
N LEU A 223 -15.87 -6.93 -1.56
CA LEU A 223 -15.57 -8.37 -1.45
C LEU A 223 -14.08 -8.62 -1.15
N LEU A 224 -13.22 -7.61 -1.32
CA LEU A 224 -11.79 -7.68 -0.99
C LEU A 224 -11.50 -7.50 0.52
N GLY A 225 -12.53 -7.34 1.36
CA GLY A 225 -12.45 -7.51 2.82
C GLY A 225 -12.18 -6.25 3.66
N GLU A 226 -11.62 -5.18 3.08
CA GLU A 226 -11.37 -3.92 3.79
C GLU A 226 -12.35 -2.81 3.33
N SER A 227 -13.42 -2.56 4.08
CA SER A 227 -14.28 -1.39 3.84
C SER A 227 -13.75 -0.19 4.63
N SER A 228 -13.37 0.88 3.91
CA SER A 228 -12.98 2.18 4.48
C SER A 228 -14.17 3.12 4.69
N ASP A 229 -15.41 2.60 4.67
CA ASP A 229 -16.61 3.42 4.80
C ASP A 229 -16.81 3.92 6.24
N ILE A 230 -17.19 5.19 6.38
CA ILE A 230 -17.60 5.78 7.66
C ILE A 230 -19.03 5.31 7.94
N THR A 231 -19.22 4.56 9.03
CA THR A 231 -20.53 4.03 9.45
C THR A 231 -20.95 4.59 10.81
N GLU A 232 -22.25 4.61 11.09
CA GLU A 232 -22.77 5.04 12.39
C GLU A 232 -22.17 4.24 13.56
N ASP A 233 -21.96 2.94 13.38
CA ASP A 233 -21.28 2.07 14.36
C ASP A 233 -19.82 2.48 14.61
N SER A 234 -19.10 2.88 13.56
CA SER A 234 -17.71 3.35 13.69
C SER A 234 -17.63 4.67 14.46
N VAL A 235 -18.58 5.60 14.23
CA VAL A 235 -18.70 6.88 14.94
C VAL A 235 -19.12 6.64 16.40
N SER A 236 -20.13 5.79 16.63
CA SER A 236 -20.63 5.43 17.97
C SER A 236 -19.56 4.75 18.83
N LYS A 237 -18.72 3.88 18.25
CA LYS A 237 -17.57 3.29 18.95
C LYS A 237 -16.56 4.37 19.40
N TRP A 238 -16.33 5.39 18.57
CA TRP A 238 -15.47 6.52 18.90
C TRP A 238 -16.07 7.40 20.00
N GLU A 239 -17.36 7.74 19.91
CA GLU A 239 -18.06 8.50 20.95
C GLU A 239 -18.05 7.77 22.31
N LYS A 240 -18.28 6.46 22.32
CA LYS A 240 -18.20 5.63 23.54
C LYS A 240 -16.81 5.61 24.16
N ARG A 241 -15.74 5.58 23.34
CA ARG A 241 -14.36 5.68 23.84
C ARG A 241 -14.08 7.03 24.49
N PHE A 242 -14.65 8.12 23.96
CA PHE A 242 -14.53 9.45 24.53
C PHE A 242 -15.35 9.62 25.82
N SER A 243 -16.52 8.98 25.91
CA SER A 243 -17.39 9.00 27.10
C SER A 243 -16.75 8.32 28.32
N LEU A 244 -15.94 7.28 28.11
CA LEU A 244 -15.15 6.62 29.16
C LEU A 244 -14.09 7.53 29.82
N LEU A 245 -13.63 8.57 29.12
CA LEU A 245 -12.64 9.54 29.62
C LEU A 245 -13.24 10.66 30.48
N LEU A 246 -14.56 10.83 30.48
CA LEU A 246 -15.28 11.91 31.19
C LEU A 246 -16.16 11.40 32.36
N GLY A 247 -16.00 10.13 32.76
CA GLY A 247 -16.71 9.52 33.91
C GLY A 247 -16.22 9.95 35.30
N GLN A 248 -15.21 10.81 35.39
CA GLN A 248 -14.88 11.57 36.59
C GLN A 248 -15.18 13.04 36.30
N TYR A 249 -16.19 13.58 37.00
CA TYR A 249 -16.62 14.98 37.04
C TYR A 249 -17.85 15.39 36.21
N PHE A 250 -18.94 15.55 36.98
CA PHE A 250 -20.09 16.45 36.82
C PHE A 250 -21.26 16.09 35.89
N PHE A 251 -22.43 16.17 36.53
CA PHE A 251 -23.79 16.11 36.02
C PHE A 251 -24.29 17.52 35.62
N PHE A 252 -25.15 17.56 34.57
CA PHE A 252 -26.00 18.66 34.05
C PHE A 252 -25.27 19.70 33.16
N VAL A 253 -25.64 20.00 31.90
CA VAL A 253 -26.82 20.74 31.35
C VAL A 253 -26.82 20.53 29.79
N ASP A 254 -27.87 20.32 28.97
CA ASP A 254 -28.87 21.34 28.54
C ASP A 254 -29.93 20.86 27.48
N GLY A 255 -31.23 20.81 27.75
CA GLY A 255 -32.21 20.31 26.75
C GLY A 255 -33.36 21.25 26.44
N GLY A 256 -33.32 21.93 25.28
CA GLY A 256 -34.51 22.42 24.56
C GLY A 256 -34.89 21.42 23.44
N MET A 257 -36.15 21.20 23.05
CA MET A 257 -36.98 22.11 22.21
C MET A 257 -38.49 21.71 22.12
N ILE A 258 -39.34 22.73 21.89
CA ILE A 258 -40.61 22.95 21.09
C ILE A 258 -41.66 21.82 20.86
N PRO A 259 -42.98 22.15 20.78
CA PRO A 259 -43.85 21.55 19.74
C PRO A 259 -44.78 22.51 18.94
N ILE A 260 -45.29 21.91 17.85
CA ILE A 260 -45.89 22.33 16.55
C ILE A 260 -47.40 22.71 16.61
N GLU A 261 -47.93 23.40 15.56
CA GLU A 261 -49.33 23.23 15.11
C GLU A 261 -49.49 23.21 13.56
N ASP A 262 -50.61 22.61 13.12
CA ASP A 262 -51.02 21.95 11.85
C ASP A 262 -51.29 22.78 10.57
N GLY A 263 -51.39 22.08 9.40
CA GLY A 263 -52.14 22.55 8.22
C GLY A 263 -52.09 21.70 6.93
N PHE A 264 -53.28 21.30 6.41
CA PHE A 264 -53.61 20.43 5.25
C PHE A 264 -53.31 20.99 3.81
N GLY A 265 -53.24 20.10 2.79
CA GLY A 265 -53.84 20.36 1.45
C GLY A 265 -53.15 19.87 0.15
N ASP A 266 -53.62 18.73 -0.38
CA ASP A 266 -53.87 18.23 -1.77
C ASP A 266 -53.05 18.63 -3.04
N GLY A 267 -52.92 17.67 -3.99
CA GLY A 267 -52.70 17.94 -5.43
C GLY A 267 -51.76 16.98 -6.22
N MET A 268 -52.33 16.00 -6.94
CA MET A 268 -51.70 15.23 -8.04
C MET A 268 -51.62 16.05 -9.36
N PRO A 269 -50.70 15.75 -10.32
CA PRO A 269 -51.10 14.91 -11.46
C PRO A 269 -49.99 14.01 -12.08
N VAL A 270 -50.40 13.26 -13.11
CA VAL A 270 -49.84 12.02 -13.67
C VAL A 270 -49.14 12.23 -15.04
N SER A 271 -48.18 11.31 -15.33
CA SER A 271 -47.80 10.74 -16.65
C SER A 271 -46.81 11.49 -17.57
N LYS A 272 -45.73 10.82 -18.02
CA LYS A 272 -45.72 9.91 -19.21
C LYS A 272 -44.34 9.25 -19.42
N ASN A 273 -44.31 7.91 -19.45
CA ASN A 273 -43.16 7.15 -19.91
C ASN A 273 -43.19 7.05 -21.44
N GLY A 274 -42.09 7.43 -22.10
CA GLY A 274 -41.82 7.08 -23.49
C GLY A 274 -40.91 5.84 -23.56
N PRO A 275 -41.07 4.96 -24.57
CA PRO A 275 -40.16 3.84 -24.78
C PRO A 275 -38.81 4.34 -25.33
N PRO A 276 -37.66 3.76 -24.92
CA PRO A 276 -36.39 4.07 -25.55
C PRO A 276 -36.32 3.50 -26.97
N ASP A 277 -35.92 4.37 -27.89
CA ASP A 277 -35.62 4.13 -29.30
C ASP A 277 -34.31 3.32 -29.43
N PHE A 278 -34.39 2.14 -30.04
CA PHE A 278 -33.23 1.30 -30.34
C PHE A 278 -32.72 1.61 -31.75
N SER A 279 -31.98 2.70 -31.89
CA SER A 279 -31.37 3.05 -33.18
C SER A 279 -29.94 3.59 -33.11
N ASN A 280 -29.30 3.63 -31.93
CA ASN A 280 -27.88 3.97 -31.81
C ASN A 280 -27.12 2.94 -30.95
N LEU A 281 -26.15 2.27 -31.56
CA LEU A 281 -25.27 1.31 -30.92
C LEU A 281 -24.27 2.06 -30.02
N TYR A 282 -24.44 1.96 -28.70
CA TYR A 282 -23.55 2.62 -27.73
C TYR A 282 -22.33 1.74 -27.44
N VAL A 283 -21.14 2.31 -27.52
CA VAL A 283 -19.87 1.59 -27.31
C VAL A 283 -19.35 1.91 -25.90
N ARG A 284 -19.22 0.88 -25.07
CA ARG A 284 -18.74 0.98 -23.69
C ARG A 284 -17.23 1.21 -23.64
N THR A 285 -16.82 2.24 -22.91
CA THR A 285 -15.41 2.69 -22.84
C THR A 285 -14.97 3.11 -21.43
N HIS A 286 -15.89 3.39 -20.51
CA HIS A 286 -15.58 3.95 -19.19
C HIS A 286 -15.85 2.96 -18.05
N PHE A 287 -14.80 2.30 -17.55
CA PHE A 287 -14.85 1.27 -16.50
C PHE A 287 -14.07 1.66 -15.22
N PRO A 288 -14.54 2.63 -14.42
CA PRO A 288 -13.87 3.04 -13.18
C PRO A 288 -14.20 2.10 -12.00
N GLU A 289 -13.34 2.07 -10.97
CA GLU A 289 -13.61 1.41 -9.67
C GLU A 289 -14.37 2.33 -8.69
N THR A 290 -14.16 3.64 -8.82
CA THR A 290 -14.87 4.69 -8.06
C THR A 290 -15.50 5.66 -9.04
N TRP A 291 -16.80 5.88 -8.92
CA TRP A 291 -17.56 6.74 -9.84
C TRP A 291 -17.69 8.18 -9.33
N LEU A 292 -18.08 8.35 -8.06
CA LEU A 292 -18.28 9.68 -7.45
C LEU A 292 -17.47 9.79 -6.16
N TRP A 293 -16.61 10.80 -6.09
CA TRP A 293 -15.85 11.18 -4.90
C TRP A 293 -15.79 12.70 -4.81
N ILE A 294 -16.86 13.30 -4.27
CA ILE A 294 -17.08 14.75 -4.33
C ILE A 294 -17.62 15.29 -3.02
N ASP A 295 -17.32 16.55 -2.73
CA ASP A 295 -18.00 17.34 -1.72
C ASP A 295 -18.97 18.34 -2.36
N THR A 296 -20.13 18.53 -1.75
CA THR A 296 -21.13 19.51 -2.19
C THR A 296 -21.70 20.27 -1.01
N LYS A 297 -22.20 21.49 -1.25
CA LYS A 297 -22.88 22.29 -0.24
C LYS A 297 -24.36 22.39 -0.57
N THR A 298 -25.22 22.12 0.40
CA THR A 298 -26.65 22.44 0.25
C THR A 298 -26.83 23.95 0.12
N ARG A 299 -27.69 24.38 -0.81
CA ARG A 299 -28.06 25.80 -0.95
C ARG A 299 -29.04 26.18 0.18
N SER A 300 -29.79 27.27 0.03
CA SER A 300 -30.84 27.68 0.97
C SER A 300 -31.99 26.67 1.15
N ASP A 301 -31.93 25.52 0.47
CA ASP A 301 -32.92 24.46 0.47
C ASP A 301 -32.28 23.19 1.08
N THR A 302 -33.09 22.40 1.79
CA THR A 302 -32.67 21.16 2.48
C THR A 302 -32.46 19.99 1.53
N ASP A 303 -33.01 20.08 0.32
CA ASP A 303 -32.91 19.06 -0.72
C ASP A 303 -32.00 19.52 -1.87
N THR A 304 -31.05 18.67 -2.26
CA THR A 304 -30.21 18.86 -3.45
C THR A 304 -30.35 17.67 -4.38
N THR A 305 -30.60 17.94 -5.66
CA THR A 305 -30.68 16.89 -6.70
C THR A 305 -29.54 17.06 -7.67
N MET A 306 -28.81 15.99 -7.97
CA MET A 306 -27.69 15.97 -8.89
C MET A 306 -27.97 14.99 -10.04
N GLU A 307 -27.85 15.45 -11.28
CA GLU A 307 -27.89 14.57 -12.45
C GLU A 307 -26.49 14.04 -12.75
N VAL A 308 -26.36 12.71 -12.85
CA VAL A 308 -25.10 12.02 -13.10
C VAL A 308 -25.27 10.94 -14.17
N ILE A 309 -24.20 10.66 -14.92
CA ILE A 309 -24.17 9.63 -15.97
C ILE A 309 -23.51 8.38 -15.38
N VAL A 310 -24.22 7.25 -15.39
CA VAL A 310 -23.76 5.98 -14.82
C VAL A 310 -22.60 5.42 -15.67
N PRO A 311 -21.50 4.91 -15.09
CA PRO A 311 -20.39 4.34 -15.86
C PRO A 311 -20.80 3.10 -16.65
N ASP A 312 -19.92 2.65 -17.55
CA ASP A 312 -20.20 1.52 -18.43
C ASP A 312 -20.02 0.14 -17.77
N THR A 313 -19.52 0.14 -16.52
CA THR A 313 -19.33 -1.06 -15.70
C THR A 313 -20.68 -1.66 -15.32
N ILE A 314 -20.87 -2.94 -15.65
CA ILE A 314 -22.04 -3.72 -15.21
C ILE A 314 -21.75 -4.21 -13.80
N THR A 315 -22.23 -3.47 -12.81
CA THR A 315 -22.03 -3.76 -11.38
C THR A 315 -23.14 -3.12 -10.52
N SER A 316 -23.12 -3.42 -9.22
CA SER A 316 -23.88 -2.66 -8.23
C SER A 316 -23.01 -1.55 -7.65
N TRP A 317 -23.45 -0.31 -7.80
CA TRP A 317 -22.80 0.86 -7.21
C TRP A 317 -23.36 1.11 -5.82
N VAL A 318 -22.48 1.28 -4.83
CA VAL A 318 -22.86 1.52 -3.44
C VAL A 318 -22.55 2.97 -3.09
N ALA A 319 -23.60 3.75 -2.82
CA ALA A 319 -23.50 5.14 -2.43
C ALA A 319 -23.51 5.30 -0.90
N SER A 320 -22.48 5.93 -0.36
CA SER A 320 -22.37 6.34 1.04
C SER A 320 -22.13 7.86 1.12
N ALA A 321 -22.58 8.48 2.21
CA ALA A 321 -22.29 9.89 2.44
C ALA A 321 -22.28 10.24 3.92
N PHE A 322 -21.68 11.38 4.20
CA PHE A 322 -21.74 12.06 5.48
C PHE A 322 -22.04 13.54 5.25
N VAL A 323 -22.70 14.15 6.23
CA VAL A 323 -23.04 15.56 6.26
C VAL A 323 -22.37 16.22 7.46
N MET A 324 -21.84 17.41 7.27
CA MET A 324 -21.26 18.23 8.32
C MET A 324 -21.98 19.58 8.34
N SER A 325 -22.70 19.83 9.42
CA SER A 325 -23.43 21.07 9.70
C SER A 325 -22.72 21.83 10.82
N GLU A 326 -22.63 23.16 10.69
CA GLU A 326 -22.11 24.00 11.78
C GLU A 326 -23.03 23.98 13.03
N ASN A 327 -24.33 23.70 12.85
CA ASN A 327 -25.32 23.72 13.92
C ASN A 327 -25.51 22.35 14.59
N SER A 328 -25.53 21.27 13.79
CA SER A 328 -25.86 19.93 14.27
C SER A 328 -24.65 18.98 14.30
N GLY A 329 -23.51 19.36 13.72
CA GLY A 329 -22.30 18.54 13.71
C GLY A 329 -22.27 17.50 12.58
N LEU A 330 -21.75 16.29 12.85
CA LEU A 330 -21.56 15.22 11.87
C LEU A 330 -22.78 14.28 11.82
N GLY A 331 -23.26 14.01 10.62
CA GLY A 331 -24.30 13.04 10.30
C GLY A 331 -23.80 12.04 9.27
N VAL A 332 -24.16 10.77 9.42
CA VAL A 332 -23.76 9.70 8.49
C VAL A 332 -25.01 8.99 7.98
N THR A 333 -24.99 8.53 6.73
CA THR A 333 -26.09 7.74 6.18
C THR A 333 -26.22 6.42 6.96
N THR A 334 -27.42 6.10 7.43
CA THR A 334 -27.70 4.90 8.25
C THR A 334 -27.48 3.58 7.49
N ALA A 335 -27.75 3.58 6.17
CA ALA A 335 -27.49 2.46 5.29
C ALA A 335 -27.07 2.98 3.91
N PRO A 336 -26.03 2.41 3.29
CA PRO A 336 -25.63 2.80 1.95
C PRO A 336 -26.73 2.43 0.93
N VAL A 337 -26.86 3.23 -0.12
CA VAL A 337 -27.90 3.07 -1.15
C VAL A 337 -27.28 2.41 -2.37
N GLU A 338 -27.88 1.32 -2.83
CA GLU A 338 -27.38 0.58 -4.00
C GLU A 338 -28.06 1.04 -5.30
N LEU A 339 -27.29 1.11 -6.39
CA LEU A 339 -27.77 1.32 -7.75
C LEU A 339 -27.24 0.19 -8.64
N GLU A 340 -28.13 -0.62 -9.19
CA GLU A 340 -27.75 -1.73 -10.05
C GLU A 340 -27.64 -1.27 -11.51
N ALA A 341 -26.41 -1.20 -12.03
CA ALA A 341 -26.14 -0.95 -13.45
C ALA A 341 -26.09 -2.30 -14.16
N PHE A 342 -27.17 -2.66 -14.86
CA PHE A 342 -27.30 -3.96 -15.49
C PHE A 342 -27.85 -3.86 -16.91
N GLN A 343 -27.26 -4.66 -17.80
CA GLN A 343 -27.73 -4.86 -19.16
C GLN A 343 -27.98 -6.36 -19.35
N PRO A 344 -29.17 -6.77 -19.83
CA PRO A 344 -29.51 -8.19 -19.94
C PRO A 344 -28.72 -8.93 -21.02
N PHE A 345 -28.12 -8.20 -21.97
CA PHE A 345 -27.27 -8.76 -23.01
C PHE A 345 -25.99 -7.93 -23.10
N PHE A 346 -24.83 -8.53 -22.83
CA PHE A 346 -23.55 -7.83 -22.85
C PHE A 346 -22.39 -8.75 -23.18
N ILE A 347 -21.28 -8.14 -23.59
CA ILE A 347 -19.99 -8.81 -23.79
C ILE A 347 -18.95 -8.40 -22.75
N PHE A 348 -18.03 -9.30 -22.43
CA PHE A 348 -16.88 -9.05 -21.57
C PHE A 348 -15.63 -9.56 -22.27
N LEU A 349 -14.59 -8.71 -22.33
CA LEU A 349 -13.32 -9.05 -22.96
C LEU A 349 -12.34 -9.51 -21.88
N ASN A 350 -11.88 -10.76 -21.98
CA ASN A 350 -10.83 -11.28 -21.12
C ASN A 350 -9.46 -10.96 -21.78
N LEU A 351 -8.80 -9.91 -21.30
CA LEU A 351 -7.57 -9.38 -21.89
C LEU A 351 -6.42 -9.39 -20.87
N PRO A 352 -5.20 -9.81 -21.27
CA PRO A 352 -4.02 -9.67 -20.42
C PRO A 352 -3.63 -8.19 -20.27
N TYR A 353 -3.06 -7.84 -19.12
CA TYR A 353 -2.58 -6.48 -18.85
C TYR A 353 -1.52 -6.02 -19.88
N SER A 354 -0.56 -6.89 -20.20
CA SER A 354 0.47 -6.61 -21.22
C SER A 354 0.90 -7.85 -21.97
N VAL A 355 1.32 -7.66 -23.22
CA VAL A 355 1.91 -8.69 -24.10
C VAL A 355 3.18 -8.14 -24.75
N ILE A 356 4.08 -9.01 -25.20
CA ILE A 356 5.30 -8.62 -25.91
C ILE A 356 5.06 -8.68 -27.42
N ARG A 357 5.63 -7.74 -28.18
CA ARG A 357 5.52 -7.71 -29.64
C ARG A 357 6.02 -9.03 -30.26
N GLY A 358 5.20 -9.63 -31.12
CA GLY A 358 5.48 -10.90 -31.76
C GLY A 358 4.77 -12.10 -31.13
N GLU A 359 4.33 -11.99 -29.88
CA GLU A 359 3.47 -12.97 -29.21
C GLU A 359 2.07 -13.02 -29.83
N GLN A 360 1.36 -14.10 -29.59
CA GLN A 360 0.00 -14.31 -30.06
C GLN A 360 -0.86 -14.64 -28.85
N PHE A 361 -1.95 -13.93 -28.64
CA PHE A 361 -2.85 -14.24 -27.53
C PHE A 361 -4.26 -14.48 -28.04
N ILE A 362 -5.00 -15.33 -27.32
CA ILE A 362 -6.41 -15.58 -27.62
C ILE A 362 -7.24 -14.56 -26.85
N LEU A 363 -7.86 -13.63 -27.58
CA LEU A 363 -8.92 -12.79 -27.03
C LEU A 363 -10.18 -13.64 -26.83
N GLU A 364 -10.53 -13.87 -25.57
CA GLU A 364 -11.78 -14.52 -25.19
C GLU A 364 -12.87 -13.47 -24.96
N VAL A 365 -13.87 -13.46 -25.84
CA VAL A 365 -15.06 -12.62 -25.76
C VAL A 365 -16.17 -13.43 -25.12
N ASN A 366 -16.47 -13.15 -23.86
CA ASN A 366 -17.55 -13.78 -23.12
C ASN A 366 -18.85 -13.02 -23.38
N ILE A 367 -19.84 -13.70 -23.96
CA ILE A 367 -21.16 -13.17 -24.27
C ILE A 367 -22.13 -13.70 -23.22
N PHE A 368 -22.87 -12.82 -22.56
CA PHE A 368 -23.88 -13.20 -21.58
C PHE A 368 -25.27 -12.82 -22.10
N ASN A 369 -26.18 -13.80 -22.12
CA ASN A 369 -27.56 -13.62 -22.53
C ASN A 369 -28.52 -13.93 -21.38
N TYR A 370 -28.90 -12.90 -20.61
CA TYR A 370 -29.93 -12.98 -19.58
C TYR A 370 -31.35 -12.72 -20.12
N LEU A 371 -31.56 -12.78 -21.44
CA LEU A 371 -32.90 -12.76 -22.04
C LEU A 371 -33.58 -14.12 -21.88
N LYS A 372 -34.92 -14.12 -21.90
CA LYS A 372 -35.76 -15.34 -21.82
C LYS A 372 -35.80 -16.15 -23.12
N GLU A 373 -35.09 -15.70 -24.14
CA GLU A 373 -35.06 -16.28 -25.48
C GLU A 373 -33.61 -16.51 -25.91
N GLU A 374 -33.41 -17.55 -26.73
CA GLU A 374 -32.12 -17.81 -27.37
C GLU A 374 -31.82 -16.71 -28.39
N ALA A 375 -30.59 -16.19 -28.38
CA ALA A 375 -30.16 -15.12 -29.26
C ALA A 375 -29.11 -15.62 -30.25
N GLU A 376 -29.35 -15.43 -31.54
CA GLU A 376 -28.32 -15.60 -32.57
C GLU A 376 -27.48 -14.32 -32.61
N VAL A 377 -26.23 -14.43 -32.15
CA VAL A 377 -25.33 -13.29 -31.95
C VAL A 377 -24.20 -13.35 -32.98
N THR A 378 -23.99 -12.25 -33.68
CA THR A 378 -22.84 -12.02 -34.53
C THR A 378 -21.84 -11.10 -33.85
N VAL A 379 -20.67 -11.64 -33.52
CA VAL A 379 -19.56 -10.91 -32.91
C VAL A 379 -18.60 -10.43 -33.99
N ILE A 380 -18.24 -9.15 -33.98
CA ILE A 380 -17.38 -8.45 -34.94
C ILE A 380 -16.21 -7.85 -34.16
N LEU A 381 -14.99 -8.20 -34.55
CA LEU A 381 -13.76 -7.55 -34.11
C LEU A 381 -13.39 -6.44 -35.11
N ASP A 382 -13.33 -5.19 -34.64
CA ASP A 382 -12.96 -4.06 -35.50
C ASP A 382 -11.45 -4.07 -35.72
N MET A 383 -11.04 -4.36 -36.96
CA MET A 383 -9.64 -4.45 -37.35
C MET A 383 -8.99 -3.07 -37.45
N ASN A 384 -7.73 -2.96 -37.02
CA ASN A 384 -6.88 -1.79 -37.20
C ASN A 384 -5.46 -2.21 -37.64
N ASP A 385 -4.64 -1.26 -38.07
CA ASP A 385 -3.26 -1.54 -38.52
C ASP A 385 -2.29 -1.94 -37.38
N ALA A 386 -2.76 -1.93 -36.12
CA ALA A 386 -1.94 -2.21 -34.95
C ALA A 386 -1.87 -3.71 -34.61
N PHE A 387 -2.80 -4.54 -35.09
CA PHE A 387 -2.80 -5.98 -34.87
C PHE A 387 -3.33 -6.80 -36.07
N GLU A 388 -3.06 -8.09 -36.10
CA GLU A 388 -3.59 -9.04 -37.10
C GLU A 388 -4.26 -10.25 -36.44
N ILE A 389 -5.24 -10.86 -37.12
CA ILE A 389 -5.85 -12.13 -36.71
C ILE A 389 -5.12 -13.28 -37.41
N ILE A 390 -4.81 -14.36 -36.69
CA ILE A 390 -4.13 -15.53 -37.24
C ILE A 390 -5.13 -16.64 -37.56
N LEU A 391 -5.28 -16.97 -38.84
CA LEU A 391 -6.23 -17.99 -39.29
C LEU A 391 -5.75 -19.41 -39.00
N THR A 392 -6.62 -20.22 -38.38
CA THR A 392 -6.41 -21.65 -38.17
C THR A 392 -7.25 -22.48 -39.16
N SER A 393 -6.66 -22.79 -40.32
CA SER A 393 -7.07 -23.78 -41.33
C SER A 393 -8.36 -23.56 -42.18
N ASN A 394 -8.16 -23.50 -43.51
CA ASN A 394 -8.96 -24.07 -44.62
C ASN A 394 -10.50 -23.97 -44.66
N GLU A 395 -11.14 -22.92 -44.15
CA GLU A 395 -12.54 -22.61 -44.51
C GLU A 395 -12.61 -21.30 -45.30
N ILE A 396 -12.84 -21.44 -46.61
CA ILE A 396 -12.68 -20.40 -47.64
C ILE A 396 -13.79 -19.30 -47.59
N ASN A 397 -14.73 -19.35 -46.64
CA ASN A 397 -15.93 -18.48 -46.67
C ASN A 397 -16.45 -17.98 -45.28
N ALA A 398 -15.59 -17.72 -44.30
CA ALA A 398 -15.98 -16.98 -43.08
C ALA A 398 -15.35 -15.57 -43.12
N THR A 399 -16.14 -14.52 -42.98
CA THR A 399 -15.62 -13.15 -42.83
C THR A 399 -14.70 -13.09 -41.61
N GLU A 400 -13.40 -12.88 -41.85
CA GLU A 400 -12.25 -13.16 -40.97
C GLU A 400 -12.27 -12.51 -39.58
N ASN A 401 -13.11 -11.49 -39.38
CA ASN A 401 -13.26 -10.73 -38.15
C ASN A 401 -14.65 -10.87 -37.52
N GLN A 402 -15.50 -11.76 -38.05
CA GLN A 402 -16.89 -11.91 -37.65
C GLN A 402 -17.23 -13.38 -37.39
N GLN A 403 -17.83 -13.67 -36.24
CA GLN A 403 -18.28 -15.02 -35.89
C GLN A 403 -19.73 -14.98 -35.40
N SER A 404 -20.58 -15.82 -35.98
CA SER A 404 -21.97 -15.99 -35.54
C SER A 404 -22.11 -17.20 -34.63
N ILE A 405 -22.72 -17.02 -33.46
CA ILE A 405 -22.93 -18.06 -32.46
C ILE A 405 -24.33 -17.93 -31.85
N SER A 406 -25.00 -19.06 -31.63
CA SER A 406 -26.26 -19.08 -30.91
C SER A 406 -26.02 -19.17 -29.41
N VAL A 407 -26.52 -18.21 -28.62
CA VAL A 407 -26.36 -18.15 -27.16
C VAL A 407 -27.70 -18.49 -26.50
N PRO A 408 -27.79 -19.58 -25.71
CA PRO A 408 -29.04 -19.96 -25.05
C PRO A 408 -29.59 -18.87 -24.13
N SER A 409 -30.87 -19.00 -23.77
CA SER A 409 -31.52 -18.14 -22.78
C SER A 409 -30.92 -18.35 -21.39
N GLU A 410 -30.71 -17.27 -20.65
CA GLU A 410 -30.16 -17.24 -19.29
C GLU A 410 -28.79 -17.94 -19.15
N ASP A 411 -27.99 -17.93 -20.22
CA ASP A 411 -26.69 -18.59 -20.31
C ASP A 411 -25.62 -17.70 -20.98
N GLY A 412 -24.37 -18.13 -20.97
CA GLY A 412 -23.25 -17.44 -21.61
C GLY A 412 -22.45 -18.34 -22.55
N LYS A 413 -21.80 -17.73 -23.55
CA LYS A 413 -20.86 -18.41 -24.45
C LYS A 413 -19.63 -17.57 -24.73
N THR A 414 -18.51 -18.24 -24.97
CA THR A 414 -17.23 -17.60 -25.27
C THR A 414 -16.88 -17.75 -26.75
N VAL A 415 -16.45 -16.66 -27.36
CA VAL A 415 -15.91 -16.59 -28.72
C VAL A 415 -14.43 -16.25 -28.65
N GLN A 416 -13.60 -16.86 -29.50
CA GLN A 416 -12.15 -16.74 -29.45
C GLN A 416 -11.60 -16.09 -30.72
N PHE A 417 -10.77 -15.05 -30.55
CA PHE A 417 -10.03 -14.40 -31.62
C PHE A 417 -8.52 -14.48 -31.34
N PRO A 418 -7.72 -15.21 -32.15
CA PRO A 418 -6.27 -15.23 -32.01
C PRO A 418 -5.67 -13.93 -32.58
N ILE A 419 -5.15 -13.07 -31.72
CA ILE A 419 -4.63 -11.74 -32.06
C ILE A 419 -3.10 -11.73 -31.94
N LYS A 420 -2.44 -11.09 -32.92
CA LYS A 420 -1.01 -10.78 -32.89
C LYS A 420 -0.77 -9.28 -33.03
N PRO A 421 -0.23 -8.60 -32.01
CA PRO A 421 0.11 -7.18 -32.08
C PRO A 421 1.33 -6.92 -32.95
N LYS A 422 1.31 -5.80 -33.68
CA LYS A 422 2.40 -5.31 -34.54
C LYS A 422 3.09 -4.06 -34.01
N GLN A 423 2.32 -3.19 -33.35
CA GLN A 423 2.81 -1.90 -32.86
C GLN A 423 3.09 -1.95 -31.35
N LEU A 424 4.04 -1.14 -30.89
CA LEU A 424 4.37 -0.98 -29.48
C LEU A 424 3.46 0.07 -28.83
N GLY A 425 3.21 -0.05 -27.52
CA GLY A 425 2.35 0.86 -26.77
C GLY A 425 0.93 0.33 -26.57
N GLU A 426 0.01 1.23 -26.20
CA GLU A 426 -1.38 0.86 -25.94
C GLU A 426 -2.17 0.67 -27.26
N ILE A 427 -2.68 -0.53 -27.48
CA ILE A 427 -3.51 -0.85 -28.65
C ILE A 427 -4.98 -0.93 -28.22
N PRO A 428 -5.89 -0.16 -28.83
CA PRO A 428 -7.32 -0.29 -28.60
C PRO A 428 -7.89 -1.50 -29.35
N ILE A 429 -8.61 -2.36 -28.63
CA ILE A 429 -9.34 -3.52 -29.14
C ILE A 429 -10.82 -3.22 -28.99
N LYS A 430 -11.52 -3.15 -30.13
CA LYS A 430 -12.96 -2.89 -30.18
C LYS A 430 -13.70 -4.12 -30.68
N VAL A 431 -14.64 -4.61 -29.88
CA VAL A 431 -15.49 -5.75 -30.21
C VAL A 431 -16.95 -5.32 -30.15
N THR A 432 -17.72 -5.77 -31.13
CA THR A 432 -19.15 -5.48 -31.27
C THR A 432 -19.92 -6.78 -31.38
N ALA A 433 -20.94 -7.01 -30.55
CA ALA A 433 -21.84 -8.14 -30.65
C ALA A 433 -23.24 -7.67 -31.02
N ILE A 434 -23.83 -8.24 -32.07
CA ILE A 434 -25.12 -7.84 -32.63
C ILE A 434 -26.01 -9.06 -32.75
N SER A 435 -27.22 -8.99 -32.20
CA SER A 435 -28.31 -9.95 -32.44
C SER A 435 -29.55 -9.20 -32.92
N SER A 436 -30.57 -9.94 -33.35
CA SER A 436 -31.86 -9.36 -33.74
C SER A 436 -32.58 -8.65 -32.59
N ALA A 437 -32.33 -9.05 -31.34
CA ALA A 437 -33.01 -8.53 -30.14
C ALA A 437 -32.16 -7.53 -29.34
N ALA A 438 -30.83 -7.63 -29.39
CA ALA A 438 -29.92 -6.82 -28.59
C ALA A 438 -28.55 -6.64 -29.25
N SER A 439 -27.83 -5.59 -28.87
CA SER A 439 -26.43 -5.39 -29.28
C SER A 439 -25.63 -4.74 -28.17
N ASP A 440 -24.32 -4.98 -28.16
CA ASP A 440 -23.37 -4.39 -27.23
C ASP A 440 -22.00 -4.24 -27.90
N ALA A 441 -21.21 -3.25 -27.49
CA ALA A 441 -19.86 -3.05 -28.00
C ALA A 441 -18.95 -2.55 -26.88
N THR A 442 -17.69 -2.98 -26.88
CA THR A 442 -16.70 -2.62 -25.84
C THR A 442 -15.36 -2.30 -26.49
N ILE A 443 -14.70 -1.23 -25.99
CA ILE A 443 -13.31 -0.91 -26.32
C ILE A 443 -12.46 -1.03 -25.06
N GLN A 444 -11.43 -1.87 -25.10
CA GLN A 444 -10.41 -1.96 -24.06
C GLN A 444 -9.02 -1.84 -24.68
N LYS A 445 -8.03 -1.40 -23.90
CA LYS A 445 -6.66 -1.22 -24.36
C LYS A 445 -5.76 -2.32 -23.82
N VAL A 446 -4.84 -2.82 -24.65
CA VAL A 446 -3.80 -3.76 -24.26
C VAL A 446 -2.43 -3.11 -24.44
N LEU A 447 -1.56 -3.23 -23.44
CA LEU A 447 -0.19 -2.70 -23.51
C LEU A 447 0.75 -3.68 -24.22
N VAL A 448 1.35 -3.25 -25.33
CA VAL A 448 2.36 -4.02 -26.05
C VAL A 448 3.77 -3.53 -25.71
N LYS A 449 4.56 -4.39 -25.09
CA LYS A 449 5.96 -4.13 -24.71
C LYS A 449 6.92 -4.57 -25.83
N ALA A 450 8.07 -3.91 -25.90
CA ALA A 450 9.16 -4.34 -26.78
C ALA A 450 9.83 -5.60 -26.21
N GLU A 451 10.32 -6.45 -27.10
CA GLU A 451 11.13 -7.60 -26.73
C GLU A 451 12.49 -7.16 -26.13
N GLY A 452 13.22 -8.08 -25.48
CA GLY A 452 14.56 -7.80 -24.93
C GLY A 452 14.58 -7.05 -23.60
N LEU A 453 15.77 -6.61 -23.18
CA LEU A 453 16.00 -5.89 -21.91
C LEU A 453 16.00 -4.38 -22.13
N GLU A 454 15.20 -3.63 -21.38
CA GLU A 454 15.23 -2.16 -21.39
C GLU A 454 16.53 -1.62 -20.76
N GLN A 455 17.18 -0.71 -21.47
CA GLN A 455 18.38 0.01 -21.07
C GLN A 455 18.08 1.51 -21.05
N THR A 456 18.67 2.21 -20.09
CA THR A 456 18.53 3.66 -19.97
C THR A 456 19.90 4.32 -19.90
N TYR A 457 20.08 5.35 -20.73
CA TYR A 457 21.24 6.24 -20.73
C TYR A 457 20.80 7.66 -20.41
N SER A 458 21.48 8.32 -19.49
CA SER A 458 21.23 9.72 -19.15
C SER A 458 22.50 10.53 -19.15
N GLN A 459 22.47 11.71 -19.75
CA GLN A 459 23.57 12.64 -19.71
C GLN A 459 23.08 14.03 -19.30
N THR A 460 23.67 14.57 -18.23
CA THR A 460 23.27 15.86 -17.65
C THR A 460 24.34 16.92 -17.88
N VAL A 461 23.92 18.10 -18.31
CA VAL A 461 24.76 19.27 -18.54
C VAL A 461 24.24 20.43 -17.71
N LEU A 462 25.13 21.06 -16.96
CA LEU A 462 24.85 22.30 -16.26
C LEU A 462 25.19 23.49 -17.15
N LEU A 463 24.19 24.31 -17.44
CA LEU A 463 24.30 25.55 -18.20
C LEU A 463 24.33 26.72 -17.20
N ASP A 464 25.52 27.29 -16.99
CA ASP A 464 25.76 28.31 -15.96
C ASP A 464 26.19 29.63 -16.62
N LEU A 465 25.27 30.58 -16.67
CA LEU A 465 25.44 31.95 -17.17
C LEU A 465 25.53 32.96 -16.01
N THR A 466 25.90 32.52 -14.80
CA THR A 466 25.98 33.40 -13.63
C THR A 466 27.34 34.11 -13.53
N GLY A 467 27.33 35.36 -13.04
CA GLY A 467 28.55 36.16 -12.85
C GLY A 467 29.11 36.77 -14.15
N ASN A 468 30.43 36.95 -14.22
CA ASN A 468 31.13 37.52 -15.40
C ASN A 468 31.37 36.49 -16.53
N LYS A 469 30.53 35.47 -16.62
CA LYS A 469 30.64 34.39 -17.62
C LYS A 469 30.07 34.85 -18.98
N PRO A 470 30.45 34.20 -20.09
CA PRO A 470 29.89 34.51 -21.40
C PRO A 470 28.36 34.45 -21.36
N GLN A 471 27.70 35.41 -22.02
CA GLN A 471 26.23 35.51 -22.12
C GLN A 471 25.59 34.36 -22.93
N ALA A 472 26.40 33.52 -23.57
CA ALA A 472 25.98 32.35 -24.30
C ALA A 472 26.93 31.16 -24.03
N VAL A 473 26.37 29.98 -23.79
CA VAL A 473 27.12 28.72 -23.67
C VAL A 473 26.52 27.70 -24.62
N SER A 474 27.37 26.98 -25.35
CA SER A 474 26.95 25.88 -26.24
C SER A 474 27.70 24.59 -25.89
N LYS A 475 26.98 23.47 -25.88
CA LYS A 475 27.49 22.12 -25.59
C LYS A 475 26.89 21.12 -26.57
N THR A 476 27.68 20.12 -26.94
CA THR A 476 27.26 19.02 -27.82
C THR A 476 27.24 17.72 -27.05
N LEU A 477 26.17 16.94 -27.20
CA LEU A 477 25.98 15.62 -26.62
C LEU A 477 25.83 14.61 -27.76
N ASP A 478 26.62 13.55 -27.73
CA ASP A 478 26.64 12.52 -28.75
C ASP A 478 26.29 11.17 -28.13
N PHE A 479 25.34 10.48 -28.76
CA PHE A 479 24.94 9.12 -28.39
C PHE A 479 24.82 8.24 -29.62
N THR A 480 25.34 7.01 -29.53
CA THR A 480 25.22 6.00 -30.58
C THR A 480 24.51 4.78 -30.02
N PHE A 481 23.41 4.41 -30.65
CA PHE A 481 22.68 3.19 -30.30
C PHE A 481 23.54 1.96 -30.59
N PRO A 482 23.57 0.98 -29.68
CA PRO A 482 24.19 -0.32 -29.93
C PRO A 482 23.60 -1.06 -31.15
N SER A 483 24.34 -2.03 -31.72
CA SER A 483 23.89 -2.78 -32.90
C SER A 483 22.80 -3.82 -32.63
N ASP A 484 22.63 -4.22 -31.37
CA ASP A 484 21.67 -5.20 -30.86
C ASP A 484 20.34 -4.57 -30.38
N VAL A 485 20.13 -3.29 -30.68
CA VAL A 485 18.90 -2.56 -30.33
C VAL A 485 17.68 -3.12 -31.06
N VAL A 486 16.60 -3.26 -30.30
CA VAL A 486 15.29 -3.67 -30.79
C VAL A 486 14.64 -2.52 -31.55
N SER A 487 14.40 -2.72 -32.84
CA SER A 487 13.83 -1.68 -33.70
C SER A 487 12.45 -1.20 -33.22
N GLY A 488 12.31 0.12 -33.09
CA GLY A 488 11.10 0.80 -32.61
C GLY A 488 11.00 0.94 -31.09
N SER A 489 11.95 0.39 -30.32
CA SER A 489 12.02 0.56 -28.87
C SER A 489 12.69 1.87 -28.44
N GLU A 490 13.33 2.57 -29.37
CA GLU A 490 14.14 3.75 -29.12
C GLU A 490 13.26 4.95 -28.74
N ARG A 491 13.49 5.49 -27.54
CA ARG A 491 12.84 6.69 -27.03
C ARG A 491 13.92 7.69 -26.61
N VAL A 492 13.87 8.89 -27.18
CA VAL A 492 14.79 9.98 -26.84
C VAL A 492 14.01 11.15 -26.28
N GLN A 493 14.39 11.59 -25.09
CA GLN A 493 13.77 12.69 -24.36
C GLN A 493 14.84 13.69 -23.94
N VAL A 494 14.56 14.97 -24.15
CA VAL A 494 15.38 16.06 -23.61
C VAL A 494 14.56 16.83 -22.59
N THR A 495 15.23 17.25 -21.51
CA THR A 495 14.60 17.99 -20.43
C THR A 495 15.43 19.22 -20.06
N ALA A 496 14.75 20.30 -19.67
CA ALA A 496 15.36 21.54 -19.22
C ALA A 496 14.64 22.10 -17.99
N VAL A 497 15.40 22.58 -17.01
CA VAL A 497 14.86 23.18 -15.78
C VAL A 497 15.80 24.22 -15.18
N GLY A 498 15.27 25.30 -14.63
CA GLY A 498 16.02 26.44 -14.08
C GLY A 498 16.43 26.30 -12.60
N ASP A 499 16.38 25.08 -12.05
CA ASP A 499 16.68 24.81 -10.65
C ASP A 499 17.53 23.56 -10.47
N LEU A 500 18.45 23.60 -9.50
CA LEU A 500 19.44 22.54 -9.30
C LEU A 500 18.75 21.28 -8.80
N LEU A 501 17.70 21.40 -7.99
CA LEU A 501 16.88 20.27 -7.55
C LEU A 501 15.66 20.05 -8.44
N GLY A 502 15.49 20.84 -9.50
CA GLY A 502 14.38 20.75 -10.45
C GLY A 502 14.10 19.33 -10.98
N PRO A 503 15.11 18.57 -11.45
CA PRO A 503 14.90 17.19 -11.91
C PRO A 503 14.40 16.27 -10.77
N SER A 504 14.91 16.45 -9.55
CA SER A 504 14.50 15.68 -8.37
C SER A 504 13.10 16.08 -7.84
N ILE A 505 12.67 17.33 -8.05
CA ILE A 505 11.36 17.85 -7.64
C ILE A 505 10.25 17.52 -8.66
N ASN A 506 10.58 17.26 -9.93
CA ASN A 506 9.59 16.78 -10.90
C ASN A 506 9.57 15.25 -10.97
N GLY A 507 10.71 14.59 -10.78
CA GLY A 507 10.82 13.17 -10.40
C GLY A 507 10.36 12.87 -8.97
N LEU A 508 9.61 13.79 -8.36
CA LEU A 508 9.15 13.65 -6.98
C LEU A 508 8.17 12.51 -6.82
N SER A 509 7.35 12.14 -7.82
CA SER A 509 6.56 10.91 -7.73
C SER A 509 7.43 9.64 -7.64
N SER A 510 8.63 9.65 -8.23
CA SER A 510 9.60 8.56 -8.16
C SER A 510 10.56 8.63 -6.96
N LEU A 511 10.77 9.79 -6.35
CA LEU A 511 11.63 9.99 -5.16
C LEU A 511 10.84 10.15 -3.85
N ILE A 512 9.71 10.84 -3.87
CA ILE A 512 8.62 10.77 -2.88
C ILE A 512 7.80 9.52 -3.22
N LYS A 513 8.38 8.37 -2.93
CA LYS A 513 7.69 7.09 -2.90
C LYS A 513 7.14 6.85 -1.50
N MET A 514 6.02 6.13 -1.42
CA MET A 514 5.55 5.65 -0.13
C MET A 514 6.62 4.69 0.43
N PRO A 515 7.01 4.85 1.70
CA PRO A 515 7.97 3.93 2.31
C PRO A 515 7.42 2.50 2.38
N TYR A 516 8.13 1.58 1.73
CA TYR A 516 7.88 0.15 1.76
C TYR A 516 9.21 -0.56 2.03
N GLY A 517 9.12 -1.83 2.43
CA GLY A 517 10.30 -2.66 2.66
C GLY A 517 10.55 -3.00 4.11
N CYS A 518 11.78 -3.44 4.38
CA CYS A 518 12.38 -3.57 5.71
C CYS A 518 12.75 -2.20 6.30
N GLY A 519 13.18 -2.13 7.56
CA GLY A 519 13.50 -0.87 8.24
C GLY A 519 14.50 0.01 7.49
N GLU A 520 15.56 -0.59 6.93
CA GLU A 520 16.51 0.15 6.09
C GLU A 520 15.81 0.81 4.89
N GLN A 521 15.07 0.05 4.08
CA GLN A 521 14.34 0.49 2.87
C GLN A 521 13.25 1.52 3.15
N ASN A 522 12.57 1.40 4.28
CA ASN A 522 11.58 2.36 4.71
C ASN A 522 12.23 3.74 4.90
N MET A 523 13.41 3.79 5.53
CA MET A 523 14.15 5.04 5.75
C MET A 523 14.74 5.66 4.47
N ILE A 524 15.07 4.85 3.47
CA ILE A 524 15.50 5.29 2.12
C ILE A 524 14.45 6.18 1.46
N ASN A 525 13.19 5.79 1.59
CA ASN A 525 12.07 6.55 1.04
C ASN A 525 11.64 7.69 1.97
N PHE A 526 11.86 7.56 3.29
CA PHE A 526 11.55 8.59 4.27
C PHE A 526 12.47 9.82 4.14
N ALA A 527 13.79 9.64 4.08
CA ALA A 527 14.75 10.74 4.16
C ALA A 527 14.65 11.79 3.03
N PRO A 528 14.45 11.42 1.74
CA PRO A 528 14.27 12.38 0.66
C PRO A 528 13.07 13.32 0.87
N ASN A 529 11.98 12.84 1.48
CA ASN A 529 10.82 13.68 1.81
C ASN A 529 11.22 14.84 2.73
N VAL A 530 12.06 14.57 3.73
CA VAL A 530 12.54 15.56 4.68
C VAL A 530 13.39 16.62 3.97
N TYR A 531 14.39 16.19 3.18
CA TYR A 531 15.31 17.13 2.54
C TYR A 531 14.66 17.98 1.45
N VAL A 532 13.74 17.39 0.67
CA VAL A 532 12.97 18.16 -0.31
C VAL A 532 12.11 19.21 0.38
N LEU A 533 11.42 18.87 1.47
CA LEU A 533 10.64 19.85 2.22
C LEU A 533 11.50 20.92 2.86
N GLN A 534 12.66 20.57 3.44
CA GLN A 534 13.61 21.56 3.98
C GLN A 534 14.09 22.53 2.89
N TYR A 535 14.41 22.01 1.70
CA TYR A 535 14.78 22.83 0.56
C TYR A 535 13.67 23.81 0.18
N LEU A 536 12.48 23.28 -0.16
CA LEU A 536 11.34 24.07 -0.63
C LEU A 536 10.87 25.09 0.43
N THR A 537 11.00 24.75 1.71
CA THR A 537 10.69 25.67 2.82
C THR A 537 11.70 26.82 2.86
N LYS A 538 13.00 26.52 2.76
CA LYS A 538 14.06 27.53 2.79
C LYS A 538 14.06 28.44 1.57
N THR A 539 13.76 27.89 0.39
CA THR A 539 13.63 28.67 -0.85
C THR A 539 12.27 29.37 -0.99
N ARG A 540 11.37 29.21 -0.01
CA ARG A 540 10.01 29.79 0.04
C ARG A 540 9.12 29.39 -1.15
N GLN A 541 9.24 28.14 -1.59
CA GLN A 541 8.57 27.60 -2.77
C GLN A 541 7.72 26.36 -2.47
N LEU A 542 7.51 26.07 -1.19
CA LEU A 542 6.69 24.95 -0.76
C LEU A 542 5.22 25.18 -1.12
N ARG A 543 4.71 24.37 -2.05
CA ARG A 543 3.28 24.29 -2.37
C ARG A 543 2.56 23.37 -1.39
N GLU A 544 1.28 23.67 -1.09
CA GLU A 544 0.52 22.91 -0.08
C GLU A 544 0.19 21.48 -0.52
N ASP A 545 0.06 21.23 -1.83
CA ASP A 545 -0.12 19.88 -2.41
C ASP A 545 1.11 18.99 -2.17
N ILE A 546 2.30 19.52 -2.43
CA ILE A 546 3.57 18.81 -2.18
C ILE A 546 3.74 18.59 -0.67
N LYS A 547 3.49 19.62 0.13
CA LYS A 547 3.61 19.57 1.59
C LYS A 547 2.70 18.51 2.20
N SER A 548 1.41 18.53 1.88
CA SER A 548 0.44 17.58 2.42
C SER A 548 0.77 16.15 2.03
N LYS A 549 1.20 15.92 0.78
CA LYS A 549 1.65 14.59 0.30
C LYS A 549 2.90 14.10 1.03
N ALA A 550 3.95 14.93 1.10
CA ALA A 550 5.20 14.59 1.77
C ALA A 550 5.00 14.36 3.28
N VAL A 551 4.19 15.19 3.96
CA VAL A 551 3.83 15.01 5.38
C VAL A 551 3.04 13.72 5.60
N SER A 552 2.08 13.40 4.72
CA SER A 552 1.35 12.14 4.76
C SER A 552 2.28 10.93 4.63
N PHE A 553 3.24 10.98 3.69
CA PHE A 553 4.21 9.89 3.49
C PHE A 553 5.21 9.79 4.64
N MET A 554 5.67 10.90 5.21
CA MET A 554 6.50 10.89 6.41
C MET A 554 5.75 10.30 7.62
N ARG A 555 4.47 10.64 7.84
CA ARG A 555 3.68 10.04 8.93
C ARG A 555 3.53 8.53 8.77
N LYS A 556 3.20 8.07 7.57
CA LYS A 556 3.12 6.63 7.26
C LYS A 556 4.48 5.94 7.42
N GLY A 557 5.55 6.55 6.93
CA GLY A 557 6.91 6.05 7.05
C GLY A 557 7.37 5.95 8.50
N TYR A 558 7.06 6.96 9.33
CA TYR A 558 7.32 6.95 10.76
C TYR A 558 6.58 5.80 11.46
N GLN A 559 5.27 5.68 11.24
CA GLN A 559 4.48 4.59 11.83
C GLN A 559 4.97 3.21 11.41
N ARG A 560 5.39 3.07 10.15
CA ARG A 560 5.94 1.81 9.63
C ARG A 560 7.30 1.50 10.22
N GLU A 561 8.16 2.51 10.40
CA GLU A 561 9.49 2.32 10.99
C GLU A 561 9.39 1.83 12.44
N LEU A 562 8.38 2.26 13.19
CA LEU A 562 8.13 1.79 14.56
C LEU A 562 7.85 0.28 14.62
N LEU A 563 7.40 -0.36 13.53
CA LEU A 563 7.26 -1.83 13.47
C LEU A 563 8.62 -2.54 13.49
N PHE A 564 9.68 -1.84 13.10
CA PHE A 564 11.06 -2.33 13.10
C PHE A 564 11.85 -1.88 14.33
N GLN A 565 11.20 -1.17 15.27
CA GLN A 565 11.76 -0.88 16.58
C GLN A 565 11.65 -2.14 17.45
N ARG A 566 12.75 -2.48 18.11
CA ARG A 566 12.86 -3.59 19.05
C ARG A 566 12.50 -3.15 20.46
N ASP A 567 12.25 -4.12 21.33
CA ASP A 567 11.84 -3.88 22.72
C ASP A 567 12.89 -3.12 23.56
N ASP A 568 14.16 -3.13 23.14
CA ASP A 568 15.26 -2.41 23.77
C ASP A 568 15.45 -0.97 23.25
N GLY A 569 14.59 -0.53 22.33
CA GLY A 569 14.58 0.79 21.71
C GLY A 569 15.47 0.92 20.47
N SER A 570 16.17 -0.14 20.07
CA SER A 570 16.99 -0.18 18.86
C SER A 570 16.18 -0.49 17.61
N PHE A 571 16.70 -0.13 16.44
CA PHE A 571 16.12 -0.48 15.14
C PHE A 571 16.95 -1.57 14.45
N SER A 572 16.28 -2.49 13.78
CA SER A 572 16.89 -3.47 12.88
C SER A 572 16.09 -3.60 11.59
N ALA A 573 16.58 -4.31 10.59
CA ALA A 573 15.89 -4.41 9.31
C ALA A 573 14.53 -5.12 9.44
N PHE A 574 14.43 -6.13 10.30
CA PHE A 574 13.21 -6.93 10.51
C PHE A 574 12.68 -6.86 11.96
N GLY A 575 13.05 -5.82 12.71
CA GLY A 575 12.59 -5.61 14.08
C GLY A 575 12.94 -6.77 15.02
N ASN A 576 11.96 -7.26 15.77
CA ASN A 576 12.17 -8.33 16.75
C ASN A 576 12.48 -9.71 16.14
N GLU A 577 12.38 -9.89 14.81
CA GLU A 577 12.81 -11.13 14.13
C GLU A 577 14.34 -11.27 14.07
N ASP A 578 15.07 -10.15 14.08
CA ASP A 578 16.52 -10.16 14.12
C ASP A 578 17.03 -10.53 15.52
N PRO A 579 18.24 -11.09 15.66
CA PRO A 579 18.81 -11.39 16.97
C PRO A 579 19.23 -10.13 17.76
N SER A 580 19.59 -9.05 17.07
CA SER A 580 20.09 -7.80 17.67
C SER A 580 19.73 -6.59 16.80
N GLY A 581 19.58 -5.43 17.44
CA GLY A 581 19.50 -4.13 16.78
C GLY A 581 20.80 -3.74 16.07
N SER A 582 20.69 -2.92 15.02
CA SER A 582 21.85 -2.30 14.36
C SER A 582 22.10 -0.90 14.89
N THR A 583 23.34 -0.61 15.28
CA THR A 583 23.77 0.72 15.72
C THR A 583 23.82 1.71 14.57
N TRP A 584 24.26 1.26 13.39
CA TRP A 584 24.25 2.05 12.17
C TRP A 584 22.81 2.46 11.78
N LEU A 585 21.88 1.49 11.70
CA LEU A 585 20.49 1.79 11.32
C LEU A 585 19.80 2.64 12.38
N SER A 586 19.97 2.32 13.66
CA SER A 586 19.42 3.11 14.76
C SER A 586 19.90 4.57 14.70
N ALA A 587 21.17 4.80 14.38
CA ALA A 587 21.71 6.15 14.21
C ALA A 587 21.12 6.85 12.97
N PHE A 588 20.92 6.13 11.86
CA PHE A 588 20.29 6.66 10.65
C PHE A 588 18.83 7.07 10.88
N VAL A 589 18.05 6.20 11.53
CA VAL A 589 16.65 6.47 11.92
C VAL A 589 16.58 7.68 12.84
N LEU A 590 17.40 7.70 13.90
CA LEU A 590 17.44 8.80 14.85
C LEU A 590 17.73 10.15 14.16
N ARG A 591 18.72 10.18 13.26
CA ARG A 591 19.07 11.38 12.48
C ARG A 591 17.88 11.86 11.63
N CYS A 592 17.26 10.95 10.88
CA CYS A 592 16.14 11.29 10.00
C CYS A 592 14.92 11.78 10.81
N PHE A 593 14.60 11.13 11.92
CA PHE A 593 13.51 11.56 12.80
C PHE A 593 13.78 12.93 13.41
N LEU A 594 14.99 13.18 13.91
CA LEU A 594 15.36 14.50 14.44
C LEU A 594 15.19 15.62 13.39
N GLN A 595 15.52 15.34 12.13
CA GLN A 595 15.36 16.30 11.03
C GLN A 595 13.92 16.46 10.54
N ALA A 596 13.06 15.47 10.80
CA ALA A 596 11.63 15.47 10.43
C ALA A 596 10.74 16.17 11.46
N ARG A 597 11.20 16.39 12.70
CA ARG A 597 10.48 17.11 13.78
C ARG A 597 9.84 18.44 13.38
N PRO A 598 10.41 19.27 12.47
CA PRO A 598 9.76 20.51 12.05
C PRO A 598 8.49 20.30 11.22
N PHE A 599 8.25 19.10 10.69
CA PHE A 599 7.17 18.80 9.76
C PHE A 599 6.15 17.80 10.32
N ILE A 600 6.58 16.87 11.17
CA ILE A 600 5.72 15.85 11.80
C ILE A 600 6.00 15.73 13.30
N ASP A 601 4.98 15.34 14.06
CA ASP A 601 5.10 15.04 15.48
C ASP A 601 5.78 13.69 15.66
N ILE A 602 6.87 13.67 16.42
CA ILE A 602 7.68 12.48 16.71
C ILE A 602 7.79 12.35 18.22
N ASP A 603 7.52 11.14 18.70
CA ASP A 603 7.54 10.82 20.12
C ASP A 603 8.96 11.02 20.68
N GLN A 604 9.06 11.73 21.80
CA GLN A 604 10.35 11.97 22.45
C GLN A 604 10.89 10.69 23.09
N ASP A 605 10.03 9.79 23.56
CA ASP A 605 10.47 8.58 24.23
C ASP A 605 11.18 7.64 23.25
N VAL A 606 10.64 7.50 22.03
CA VAL A 606 11.28 6.77 20.93
C VAL A 606 12.68 7.30 20.65
N LEU A 607 12.82 8.63 20.49
CA LEU A 607 14.13 9.26 20.23
C LEU A 607 15.12 9.04 21.38
N MET A 608 14.65 9.17 22.62
CA MET A 608 15.49 9.06 23.82
C MET A 608 15.93 7.63 24.08
N ASP A 609 15.09 6.65 23.84
CA ASP A 609 15.41 5.24 24.07
C ASP A 609 16.39 4.72 23.02
N THR A 610 16.19 5.06 21.75
CA THR A 610 17.17 4.78 20.69
C THR A 610 18.51 5.45 20.97
N ALA A 611 18.50 6.72 21.40
CA ALA A 611 19.71 7.45 21.79
C ALA A 611 20.46 6.79 22.95
N LYS A 612 19.76 6.42 24.04
CA LYS A 612 20.35 5.73 25.19
C LYS A 612 20.95 4.39 24.77
N TRP A 613 20.27 3.66 23.89
CA TRP A 613 20.75 2.38 23.39
C TRP A 613 22.04 2.52 22.59
N ILE A 614 22.14 3.51 21.68
CA ILE A 614 23.37 3.76 20.92
C ILE A 614 24.54 4.10 21.85
N VAL A 615 24.34 5.00 22.82
CA VAL A 615 25.40 5.41 23.77
C VAL A 615 25.87 4.25 24.64
N ARG A 616 24.99 3.32 25.03
CA ARG A 616 25.37 2.10 25.78
C ARG A 616 26.34 1.20 25.01
N HIS A 617 26.39 1.30 23.69
CA HIS A 617 27.28 0.53 22.83
C HIS A 617 28.59 1.28 22.50
N GLN A 618 28.86 2.41 23.16
CA GLN A 618 30.16 3.09 23.08
C GLN A 618 31.18 2.44 24.02
N LYS A 619 32.38 2.18 23.51
CA LYS A 619 33.53 1.71 24.30
C LYS A 619 34.18 2.87 25.06
N LEU A 620 34.99 2.56 26.07
CA LEU A 620 35.73 3.54 26.88
C LEU A 620 36.69 4.42 26.08
N ASN A 621 37.21 3.92 24.94
CA ASN A 621 38.07 4.67 24.03
C ASN A 621 37.29 5.61 23.09
N GLY A 622 35.95 5.66 23.18
CA GLY A 622 35.09 6.48 22.32
C GLY A 622 34.57 5.78 21.05
N GLU A 623 35.06 4.59 20.74
CA GLU A 623 34.70 3.78 19.56
C GLU A 623 33.30 3.16 19.73
N PHE A 624 32.49 3.17 18.67
CA PHE A 624 31.23 2.43 18.62
C PHE A 624 31.40 1.06 17.96
N HIS A 625 30.67 0.06 18.43
CA HIS A 625 30.65 -1.27 17.83
C HIS A 625 29.24 -1.60 17.30
N GLU A 626 29.19 -2.43 16.27
CA GLU A 626 27.94 -2.85 15.62
C GLU A 626 27.61 -4.29 16.06
N PRO A 627 26.63 -4.50 16.98
CA PRO A 627 26.20 -5.83 17.38
C PRO A 627 25.20 -6.47 16.40
N GLY A 628 24.49 -5.65 15.60
CA GLY A 628 23.51 -6.11 14.64
C GLY A 628 24.12 -6.42 13.26
N LYS A 629 23.28 -6.92 12.36
CA LYS A 629 23.62 -7.02 10.94
C LYS A 629 23.11 -5.78 10.23
N VAL A 630 23.98 -5.11 9.49
CA VAL A 630 23.59 -4.09 8.50
C VAL A 630 23.50 -4.80 7.16
N LEU A 631 22.35 -4.71 6.50
CA LEU A 631 22.13 -5.39 5.23
C LEU A 631 22.94 -4.73 4.11
N HIS A 632 23.19 -3.44 4.25
CA HIS A 632 24.04 -2.65 3.37
C HIS A 632 25.48 -2.59 3.93
N SER A 633 26.36 -3.50 3.51
CA SER A 633 27.78 -3.47 3.94
C SER A 633 28.53 -2.25 3.42
N ASP A 634 28.19 -1.76 2.23
CA ASP A 634 28.81 -0.57 1.63
C ASP A 634 28.42 0.74 2.34
N LEU A 635 27.35 0.72 3.13
CA LEU A 635 26.94 1.80 4.03
C LEU A 635 27.85 1.99 5.25
N GLN A 636 28.65 0.97 5.54
CA GLN A 636 29.74 1.04 6.48
C GLN A 636 31.06 1.49 5.80
N GLY A 637 31.04 1.76 4.49
CA GLY A 637 32.21 2.19 3.72
C GLY A 637 33.07 1.07 3.17
N GLY A 638 32.49 -0.09 2.86
CA GLY A 638 33.19 -1.20 2.19
C GLY A 638 34.33 -1.84 3.00
N THR A 639 34.55 -1.38 4.23
CA THR A 639 35.44 -1.98 5.22
C THR A 639 34.71 -1.91 6.55
N ASN A 640 34.64 -3.02 7.28
CA ASN A 640 34.08 -3.07 8.63
C ASN A 640 35.05 -2.35 9.59
N ASN A 641 35.24 -1.05 9.36
CA ASN A 641 36.22 -0.20 9.99
C ASN A 641 35.53 0.54 11.15
N PRO A 642 35.92 0.26 12.41
CA PRO A 642 35.34 0.92 13.57
C PRO A 642 35.43 2.46 13.52
N VAL A 643 36.41 3.00 12.79
CA VAL A 643 36.57 4.46 12.59
C VAL A 643 35.43 5.04 11.76
N THR A 644 35.06 4.38 10.67
CA THR A 644 33.99 4.81 9.76
C THR A 644 32.63 4.79 10.46
N LEU A 645 32.33 3.70 11.17
CA LEU A 645 31.11 3.57 11.96
C LEU A 645 31.03 4.65 13.06
N THR A 646 32.13 4.88 13.78
CA THR A 646 32.20 5.90 14.83
C THR A 646 31.97 7.31 14.26
N ALA A 647 32.58 7.64 13.13
CA ALA A 647 32.37 8.91 12.44
C ALA A 647 30.91 9.08 11.98
N TYR A 648 30.31 8.04 11.43
CA TYR A 648 28.91 8.05 11.01
C TYR A 648 27.96 8.27 12.19
N ILE A 649 28.08 7.48 13.26
CA ILE A 649 27.24 7.60 14.45
C ILE A 649 27.42 8.97 15.10
N MET A 650 28.65 9.47 15.20
CA MET A 650 28.93 10.81 15.73
C MET A 650 28.24 11.91 14.91
N SER A 651 28.17 11.76 13.59
CA SER A 651 27.44 12.70 12.72
C SER A 651 25.92 12.68 12.96
N SER A 652 25.38 11.52 13.37
CA SER A 652 23.95 11.30 13.59
C SER A 652 23.47 11.64 15.01
N LEU A 653 24.35 11.61 16.02
CA LEU A 653 24.05 11.91 17.44
C LEU A 653 23.91 13.42 17.72
N LEU A 654 23.04 14.08 16.95
CA LEU A 654 22.71 15.50 17.00
C LEU A 654 22.10 15.92 18.35
N GLY A 655 22.96 16.24 19.33
CA GLY A 655 22.56 16.98 20.54
C GLY A 655 22.57 16.20 21.86
N LEU A 656 23.17 15.01 21.89
CA LEU A 656 23.30 14.18 23.10
C LEU A 656 24.62 14.43 23.86
N PRO A 657 24.69 14.13 25.16
CA PRO A 657 25.74 14.63 26.07
C PRO A 657 27.14 13.97 25.98
N ASP A 658 27.34 12.86 25.25
CA ASP A 658 28.64 12.13 25.23
C ASP A 658 29.39 12.22 23.87
N LYS A 659 29.55 13.44 23.36
CA LYS A 659 30.23 13.68 22.07
C LYS A 659 31.76 13.69 22.17
N GLN A 660 32.29 14.01 23.34
CA GLN A 660 33.71 14.32 23.49
C GLN A 660 34.59 13.08 23.33
N SER A 661 34.17 11.95 23.89
CA SER A 661 34.91 10.68 23.83
C SER A 661 35.11 10.19 22.39
N ALA A 662 34.03 10.22 21.59
CA ALA A 662 34.10 9.87 20.16
C ALA A 662 34.91 10.89 19.35
N THR A 663 34.80 12.19 19.67
CA THR A 663 35.58 13.23 18.98
C THR A 663 37.07 13.01 19.18
N ASN A 664 37.51 12.77 20.41
CA ASN A 664 38.91 12.51 20.73
C ASN A 664 39.44 11.27 19.98
N PHE A 665 38.65 10.19 19.93
CA PHE A 665 39.01 8.98 19.18
C PHE A 665 39.24 9.27 17.68
N LEU A 666 38.38 10.07 17.05
CA LEU A 666 38.51 10.43 15.64
C LEU A 666 39.69 11.38 15.39
N GLU A 667 39.99 12.28 16.33
CA GLU A 667 41.18 13.14 16.27
C GLU A 667 42.47 12.31 16.35
N ASP A 668 42.55 11.36 17.29
CA ASP A 668 43.70 10.45 17.44
C ASP A 668 43.90 9.63 16.15
N LYS A 669 42.82 9.10 15.57
CA LYS A 669 42.87 8.33 14.32
C LYS A 669 43.23 9.16 13.10
N LEU A 670 42.88 10.45 13.08
CA LEU A 670 43.32 11.37 12.05
C LEU A 670 44.84 11.59 12.12
N GLU A 671 45.41 11.70 13.33
CA GLU A 671 46.85 11.85 13.55
C GLU A 671 47.64 10.58 13.21
N GLU A 672 47.07 9.39 13.43
CA GLU A 672 47.65 8.11 13.01
C GLU A 672 47.73 7.97 11.47
N GLY A 673 46.88 8.69 10.74
CA GLY A 673 46.83 8.73 9.28
C GLY A 673 45.84 7.74 8.67
N ILE A 674 44.79 8.28 8.02
CA ILE A 674 43.74 7.50 7.36
C ILE A 674 44.08 7.31 5.88
N SER A 675 44.26 6.07 5.42
CA SER A 675 44.58 5.75 4.03
C SER A 675 43.36 5.84 3.10
N ASP A 676 42.21 5.34 3.55
CA ASP A 676 40.97 5.30 2.78
C ASP A 676 40.30 6.69 2.68
N ASN A 677 39.94 7.09 1.46
CA ASN A 677 39.35 8.39 1.18
C ASN A 677 37.90 8.48 1.67
N TYR A 678 37.15 7.37 1.65
CA TYR A 678 35.77 7.34 2.13
C TYR A 678 35.72 7.55 3.65
N THR A 679 36.52 6.77 4.39
CA THR A 679 36.68 6.93 5.84
C THR A 679 37.12 8.35 6.20
N LEU A 680 38.09 8.91 5.46
CA LEU A 680 38.54 10.28 5.68
C LEU A 680 37.44 11.32 5.45
N ALA A 681 36.58 11.15 4.44
CA ALA A 681 35.48 12.07 4.15
C ALA A 681 34.44 12.10 5.29
N LEU A 682 34.07 10.92 5.81
CA LEU A 682 33.16 10.81 6.96
C LEU A 682 33.76 11.38 8.25
N VAL A 683 35.03 11.09 8.53
CA VAL A 683 35.74 11.67 9.69
C VAL A 683 35.80 13.19 9.56
N THR A 684 36.12 13.70 8.38
CA THR A 684 36.14 15.14 8.10
C THR A 684 34.76 15.77 8.35
N TYR A 685 33.69 15.13 7.89
CA TYR A 685 32.32 15.60 8.11
C TYR A 685 31.95 15.60 9.60
N ALA A 686 32.20 14.49 10.30
CA ALA A 686 31.92 14.36 11.74
C ALA A 686 32.67 15.42 12.56
N LEU A 687 33.96 15.62 12.31
CA LEU A 687 34.77 16.64 12.99
C LEU A 687 34.33 18.07 12.64
N SER A 688 33.97 18.32 11.38
CA SER A 688 33.45 19.63 10.92
C SER A 688 32.13 19.96 11.62
N TRP A 689 31.25 18.97 11.73
CA TRP A 689 29.98 19.11 12.43
C TRP A 689 30.16 19.34 13.92
N ALA A 690 31.09 18.61 14.56
CA ALA A 690 31.43 18.77 15.98
C ALA A 690 32.23 20.05 16.29
N LYS A 691 32.63 20.82 15.26
CA LYS A 691 33.45 22.03 15.38
C LYS A 691 34.80 21.77 16.07
N SER A 692 35.40 20.61 15.80
CA SER A 692 36.74 20.26 16.29
C SER A 692 37.80 21.21 15.73
N ALA A 693 38.87 21.44 16.49
CA ALA A 693 40.03 22.21 16.03
C ALA A 693 40.75 21.55 14.83
N LYS A 694 40.70 20.22 14.74
CA LYS A 694 41.34 19.41 13.68
C LYS A 694 40.50 19.31 12.41
N ALA A 695 39.24 19.76 12.41
CA ALA A 695 38.36 19.68 11.25
C ALA A 695 38.92 20.37 9.99
N LYS A 696 39.59 21.52 10.17
CA LYS A 696 40.22 22.26 9.06
C LYS A 696 41.40 21.52 8.45
N GLU A 697 42.15 20.82 9.29
CA GLU A 697 43.28 19.98 8.87
C GLU A 697 42.78 18.78 8.07
N ALA A 698 41.77 18.07 8.59
CA ALA A 698 41.13 16.95 7.91
C ALA A 698 40.62 17.32 6.50
N LEU A 699 39.91 18.45 6.38
CA LEU A 699 39.39 18.92 5.09
C LEU A 699 40.50 19.30 4.10
N ASN A 700 41.60 19.87 4.59
CA ASN A 700 42.75 20.16 3.73
C ASN A 700 43.40 18.88 3.19
N ILE A 701 43.56 17.85 4.02
CA ILE A 701 44.08 16.55 3.60
C ILE A 701 43.15 15.92 2.56
N LEU A 702 41.83 15.94 2.79
CA LEU A 702 40.85 15.40 1.85
C LEU A 702 40.89 16.13 0.50
N ASN A 703 40.98 17.47 0.51
CA ASN A 703 41.09 18.27 -0.70
C ASN A 703 42.38 18.01 -1.48
N GLN A 704 43.49 17.69 -0.81
CA GLN A 704 44.75 17.32 -1.48
C GLN A 704 44.66 16.00 -2.25
N ARG A 705 43.73 15.11 -1.86
CA ARG A 705 43.49 13.82 -2.53
C ARG A 705 42.43 13.89 -3.61
N ALA A 706 41.89 15.07 -3.89
CA ALA A 706 40.84 15.24 -4.88
C ALA A 706 41.40 15.16 -6.30
N GLU A 707 40.62 14.58 -7.20
CA GLU A 707 40.84 14.65 -8.64
C GLU A 707 40.21 15.91 -9.22
N HIS A 708 40.87 16.47 -10.22
CA HIS A 708 40.45 17.69 -10.89
C HIS A 708 40.30 17.45 -12.39
N GLN A 709 39.10 17.66 -12.92
CA GLN A 709 38.80 17.56 -14.35
C GLN A 709 38.05 18.81 -14.80
N GLY A 710 38.75 19.75 -15.45
CA GLY A 710 38.18 21.03 -15.84
C GLY A 710 37.63 21.81 -14.63
N ASP A 711 36.33 22.13 -14.65
CA ASP A 711 35.61 22.84 -13.58
C ASP A 711 35.13 21.92 -12.44
N PHE A 712 35.45 20.61 -12.50
CA PHE A 712 34.97 19.60 -11.55
C PHE A 712 36.04 19.20 -10.54
N ARG A 713 35.58 18.88 -9.32
CA ARG A 713 36.37 18.26 -8.26
C ARG A 713 35.61 17.05 -7.72
N PHE A 714 36.25 15.89 -7.70
CA PHE A 714 35.67 14.64 -7.22
C PHE A 714 36.75 13.72 -6.64
N TRP A 715 36.34 12.55 -6.14
CA TRP A 715 37.23 11.53 -5.61
C TRP A 715 36.87 10.18 -6.22
N VAL A 716 37.87 9.35 -6.45
CA VAL A 716 37.70 7.98 -6.95
C VAL A 716 38.38 7.02 -5.98
N THR A 717 37.66 5.99 -5.56
CA THR A 717 38.19 4.96 -4.65
C THR A 717 38.96 3.89 -5.44
N PRO A 718 40.19 3.51 -5.06
CA PRO A 718 40.96 2.51 -5.81
C PRO A 718 40.45 1.08 -5.59
N ALA A 719 39.86 0.46 -6.61
CA ALA A 719 39.67 -1.00 -6.73
C ALA A 719 39.52 -1.40 -8.21
N SER A 720 40.16 -2.53 -8.59
CA SER A 720 40.23 -3.23 -9.88
C SER A 720 39.63 -2.52 -11.12
N GLU A 721 40.50 -2.03 -12.01
CA GLU A 721 40.43 -1.53 -13.41
C GLU A 721 39.14 -1.59 -14.29
N ILE A 722 37.94 -1.94 -13.82
CA ILE A 722 36.87 -2.39 -14.72
C ILE A 722 35.50 -1.85 -14.30
N SER A 723 35.16 -0.65 -14.74
CA SER A 723 33.77 -0.27 -15.00
C SER A 723 33.74 0.79 -16.10
N ASP A 724 33.40 0.37 -17.31
CA ASP A 724 33.05 1.25 -18.43
C ASP A 724 31.58 1.71 -18.36
N SER A 725 31.00 1.74 -17.15
CA SER A 725 29.68 2.34 -16.93
C SER A 725 29.78 3.85 -17.08
N TRP A 726 28.78 4.46 -17.72
CA TRP A 726 28.66 5.91 -17.78
C TRP A 726 28.35 6.53 -16.41
N GLN A 727 27.83 5.74 -15.45
CA GLN A 727 27.58 6.17 -14.08
C GLN A 727 28.78 5.88 -13.18
N PRO A 728 29.22 6.85 -12.35
CA PRO A 728 30.20 6.60 -11.29
C PRO A 728 29.60 5.69 -10.21
N ARG A 729 30.47 5.05 -9.43
CA ARG A 729 30.02 4.19 -8.34
C ARG A 729 29.32 5.01 -7.25
N SER A 730 28.37 4.36 -6.59
CA SER A 730 27.62 4.94 -5.45
C SER A 730 28.56 5.51 -4.37
N ILE A 731 29.63 4.77 -4.01
CA ILE A 731 30.59 5.20 -2.98
C ILE A 731 31.31 6.50 -3.32
N ASP A 732 31.60 6.74 -4.60
CA ASP A 732 32.31 7.94 -5.06
C ASP A 732 31.36 9.16 -5.01
N ILE A 733 30.07 8.96 -5.28
CA ILE A 733 29.00 9.98 -5.14
C ILE A 733 28.79 10.33 -3.66
N GLU A 734 28.71 9.32 -2.78
CA GLU A 734 28.53 9.51 -1.35
C GLU A 734 29.71 10.26 -0.72
N LEU A 735 30.95 9.89 -1.07
CA LEU A 735 32.18 10.55 -0.62
C LEU A 735 32.16 12.04 -1.00
N ALA A 736 31.87 12.33 -2.28
CA ALA A 736 31.79 13.71 -2.76
C ALA A 736 30.69 14.50 -2.04
N ALA A 737 29.57 13.87 -1.69
CA ALA A 737 28.49 14.50 -0.93
C ALA A 737 28.91 14.84 0.51
N TYR A 738 29.62 13.95 1.23
CA TYR A 738 30.18 14.27 2.55
C TYR A 738 31.27 15.35 2.49
N ALA A 739 32.09 15.35 1.44
CA ALA A 739 33.05 16.42 1.22
C ALA A 739 32.33 17.77 1.04
N LEU A 740 31.26 17.82 0.24
CA LEU A 740 30.46 19.02 0.03
C LEU A 740 29.78 19.51 1.34
N LEU A 741 29.25 18.59 2.14
CA LEU A 741 28.70 18.91 3.46
C LEU A 741 29.78 19.47 4.40
N SER A 742 30.99 18.91 4.38
CA SER A 742 32.12 19.40 5.18
C SER A 742 32.50 20.84 4.79
N HIS A 743 32.54 21.14 3.49
CA HIS A 743 32.76 22.50 2.99
C HIS A 743 31.68 23.48 3.45
N PHE A 744 30.41 23.05 3.47
CA PHE A 744 29.30 23.85 3.99
C PHE A 744 29.46 24.14 5.49
N HIS A 745 29.82 23.16 6.32
CA HIS A 745 30.00 23.36 7.77
C HIS A 745 31.21 24.20 8.17
N GLN A 746 32.20 24.31 7.29
CA GLN A 746 33.38 25.15 7.51
C GLN A 746 33.32 26.51 6.79
N ASP A 747 32.15 26.89 6.24
CA ASP A 747 31.94 28.14 5.50
C ASP A 747 32.86 28.31 4.27
N ARG A 748 33.36 27.22 3.67
CA ARG A 748 34.25 27.22 2.49
C ARG A 748 33.49 27.02 1.17
N LEU A 749 32.46 27.84 0.96
CA LEU A 749 31.50 27.65 -0.14
C LEU A 749 32.15 27.67 -1.53
N VAL A 750 33.10 28.57 -1.78
CA VAL A 750 33.74 28.70 -3.11
C VAL A 750 34.45 27.41 -3.52
N GLU A 751 35.08 26.71 -2.57
CA GLU A 751 35.75 25.44 -2.80
C GLU A 751 34.77 24.27 -3.03
N GLY A 752 33.53 24.40 -2.55
CA GLY A 752 32.46 23.41 -2.72
C GLY A 752 31.72 23.49 -4.07
N ILE A 753 31.76 24.62 -4.78
CA ILE A 753 31.06 24.80 -6.06
C ILE A 753 31.45 23.73 -7.11
N PRO A 754 32.75 23.43 -7.35
CA PRO A 754 33.16 22.37 -8.29
C PRO A 754 32.59 20.98 -7.96
N ILE A 755 32.46 20.66 -6.67
CA ILE A 755 31.93 19.38 -6.19
C ILE A 755 30.41 19.32 -6.44
N MET A 756 29.71 20.40 -6.12
CA MET A 756 28.27 20.53 -6.38
C MET A 756 27.95 20.37 -7.87
N LYS A 757 28.76 20.97 -8.76
CA LYS A 757 28.61 20.84 -10.21
C LYS A 757 28.78 19.40 -10.68
N TRP A 758 29.79 18.71 -10.16
CA TRP A 758 30.02 17.30 -10.48
C TRP A 758 28.85 16.43 -10.01
N LEU A 759 28.42 16.55 -8.74
CA LEU A 759 27.27 15.80 -8.21
C LEU A 759 25.99 16.05 -9.02
N SER A 760 25.75 17.27 -9.49
CA SER A 760 24.59 17.56 -10.32
C SER A 760 24.59 16.82 -11.66
N GLN A 761 25.76 16.47 -12.20
CA GLN A 761 25.86 15.74 -13.47
C GLN A 761 25.64 14.24 -13.32
N GLN A 762 25.90 13.68 -12.13
CA GLN A 762 25.81 12.24 -11.87
C GLN A 762 24.38 11.74 -11.60
N ARG A 763 23.36 12.57 -11.86
CA ARG A 763 21.97 12.20 -11.64
C ARG A 763 21.42 11.32 -12.76
N ASN A 764 20.54 10.41 -12.38
CA ASN A 764 19.75 9.61 -13.30
C ASN A 764 18.51 10.38 -13.83
N HIS A 765 17.80 9.81 -14.81
CA HIS A 765 16.57 10.39 -15.39
C HIS A 765 15.42 10.60 -14.39
N LEU A 766 15.43 9.91 -13.25
CA LEU A 766 14.42 10.03 -12.19
C LEU A 766 14.76 11.10 -11.15
N GLY A 767 15.91 11.78 -11.30
CA GLY A 767 16.39 12.82 -10.40
C GLY A 767 17.09 12.31 -9.14
N GLY A 768 17.34 11.00 -9.03
CA GLY A 768 18.14 10.37 -7.97
C GLY A 768 19.54 9.98 -8.46
N PHE A 769 20.23 9.14 -7.69
CA PHE A 769 21.54 8.58 -8.01
C PHE A 769 21.48 7.05 -8.13
N SER A 770 22.62 6.37 -8.08
CA SER A 770 22.75 4.94 -8.38
C SER A 770 22.23 4.06 -7.24
N SER A 771 22.33 4.53 -5.99
CA SER A 771 21.91 3.80 -4.80
C SER A 771 20.96 4.65 -3.93
N THR A 772 20.77 4.19 -2.72
CA THR A 772 20.05 4.87 -1.66
C THR A 772 20.87 6.00 -1.05
N GLN A 773 22.07 5.69 -0.58
CA GLN A 773 22.77 6.54 0.40
C GLN A 773 23.50 7.67 -0.26
N ASP A 774 24.08 7.40 -1.42
CA ASP A 774 24.46 8.43 -2.37
C ASP A 774 23.27 9.38 -2.65
N THR A 775 22.07 8.87 -2.89
CA THR A 775 20.88 9.71 -3.13
C THR A 775 20.50 10.53 -1.91
N VAL A 776 20.41 9.93 -0.72
CA VAL A 776 20.04 10.60 0.53
C VAL A 776 21.05 11.71 0.88
N VAL A 777 22.34 11.38 0.90
CA VAL A 777 23.40 12.33 1.30
C VAL A 777 23.65 13.36 0.21
N ALA A 778 23.63 12.99 -1.08
CA ALA A 778 23.79 13.96 -2.16
C ALA A 778 22.59 14.91 -2.26
N LEU A 779 21.34 14.44 -2.08
CA LEU A 779 20.19 15.35 -2.03
C LEU A 779 20.25 16.27 -0.81
N GLN A 780 20.70 15.78 0.35
CA GLN A 780 20.94 16.65 1.51
C GLN A 780 22.02 17.71 1.20
N ALA A 781 23.15 17.30 0.62
CA ALA A 781 24.24 18.21 0.28
C ALA A 781 23.81 19.25 -0.76
N LEU A 782 23.16 18.81 -1.83
CA LEU A 782 22.66 19.68 -2.90
C LEU A 782 21.53 20.58 -2.43
N SER A 783 20.62 20.13 -1.56
CA SER A 783 19.58 21.00 -0.99
C SER A 783 20.16 22.10 -0.11
N LEU A 784 21.11 21.79 0.77
CA LEU A 784 21.78 22.79 1.60
C LEU A 784 22.55 23.79 0.73
N PHE A 785 23.32 23.31 -0.24
CA PHE A 785 24.13 24.17 -1.09
C PHE A 785 23.29 25.00 -2.07
N ALA A 786 22.22 24.42 -2.64
CA ALA A 786 21.32 25.11 -3.57
C ALA A 786 20.62 26.31 -2.93
N THR A 787 20.32 26.26 -1.62
CA THR A 787 19.75 27.43 -0.91
C THR A 787 20.68 28.63 -0.92
N LEU A 788 21.99 28.42 -1.06
CA LEU A 788 23.00 29.48 -1.09
C LEU A 788 23.34 29.94 -2.52
N THR A 789 23.13 29.08 -3.52
CA THR A 789 23.44 29.38 -4.93
C THR A 789 22.22 29.81 -5.74
N THR A 790 21.04 29.88 -5.14
CA THR A 790 19.81 30.28 -5.83
C THR A 790 19.89 31.74 -6.29
N ALA A 791 19.94 31.94 -7.62
CA ALA A 791 19.86 33.27 -8.22
C ALA A 791 18.49 33.90 -7.97
N SER A 792 18.46 35.20 -7.68
CA SER A 792 17.24 35.98 -7.42
C SER A 792 16.44 36.26 -8.70
N LYS A 793 17.09 36.22 -9.86
CA LYS A 793 16.47 36.34 -11.18
C LYS A 793 17.06 35.29 -12.13
N THR A 794 16.18 34.56 -12.82
CA THR A 794 16.52 33.61 -13.89
C THR A 794 15.70 34.01 -15.11
N GLU A 795 16.37 34.22 -16.24
CA GLU A 795 15.76 34.57 -17.53
C GLU A 795 16.70 34.03 -18.61
N MET A 796 16.39 32.83 -19.12
CA MET A 796 17.29 32.02 -19.92
C MET A 796 16.52 31.25 -20.98
N ASP A 797 16.96 31.35 -22.23
CA ASP A 797 16.43 30.55 -23.33
C ASP A 797 17.42 29.43 -23.67
N VAL A 798 16.94 28.19 -23.63
CA VAL A 798 17.72 26.99 -23.94
C VAL A 798 17.24 26.42 -25.27
N THR A 799 18.05 26.61 -26.31
CA THR A 799 17.78 26.18 -27.68
C THR A 799 18.44 24.84 -27.96
N VAL A 800 17.64 23.86 -28.40
CA VAL A 800 18.07 22.50 -28.74
C VAL A 800 18.00 22.31 -30.25
N THR A 801 19.12 21.90 -30.83
CA THR A 801 19.24 21.55 -32.25
C THR A 801 19.66 20.09 -32.37
N ALA A 802 18.91 19.31 -33.14
CA ALA A 802 19.20 17.90 -33.43
C ALA A 802 18.91 17.59 -34.91
N PRO A 803 19.59 16.63 -35.54
CA PRO A 803 19.38 16.25 -36.95
C PRO A 803 17.93 15.87 -37.28
N SER A 804 17.21 15.30 -36.32
CA SER A 804 15.82 14.89 -36.47
C SER A 804 14.81 16.03 -36.31
N LEU A 805 15.23 17.21 -35.84
CA LEU A 805 14.38 18.39 -35.68
C LEU A 805 14.48 19.31 -36.89
N LYS A 806 13.35 19.59 -37.55
CA LYS A 806 13.28 20.53 -38.69
C LYS A 806 13.51 21.98 -38.27
N MET A 807 13.16 22.32 -37.04
CA MET A 807 13.36 23.63 -36.42
C MET A 807 13.95 23.43 -35.02
N PRO A 808 14.83 24.33 -34.55
CA PRO A 808 15.31 24.29 -33.17
C PRO A 808 14.14 24.42 -32.19
N GLU A 809 14.16 23.60 -31.15
CA GLU A 809 13.19 23.68 -30.05
C GLU A 809 13.79 24.57 -28.95
N THR A 810 13.01 25.50 -28.41
CA THR A 810 13.49 26.46 -27.39
C THR A 810 12.70 26.30 -26.10
N PHE A 811 13.40 26.12 -24.99
CA PHE A 811 12.84 26.14 -23.64
C PHE A 811 13.10 27.50 -23.01
N SER A 812 12.05 28.29 -22.81
CA SER A 812 12.16 29.58 -22.11
C SER A 812 11.98 29.37 -20.61
N ILE A 813 13.01 29.75 -19.85
CA ILE A 813 13.09 29.59 -18.40
C ILE A 813 13.14 30.98 -17.75
N ASP A 814 12.08 31.32 -17.02
CA ASP A 814 11.92 32.56 -16.26
C ASP A 814 11.85 32.30 -14.75
N THR A 815 11.72 33.36 -13.96
CA THR A 815 11.62 33.28 -12.49
C THR A 815 10.39 32.53 -11.97
N GLN A 816 9.29 32.48 -12.74
CA GLN A 816 8.05 31.81 -12.35
C GLN A 816 8.09 30.31 -12.70
N ASN A 817 8.66 29.96 -13.85
CA ASN A 817 8.67 28.60 -14.39
C ASN A 817 9.99 27.85 -14.13
N ARG A 818 11.00 28.44 -13.49
CA ARG A 818 12.32 27.82 -13.20
C ARG A 818 12.27 26.44 -12.51
N PHE A 819 11.17 26.09 -11.83
CA PHE A 819 11.00 24.78 -11.19
C PHE A 819 10.25 23.76 -12.05
N LEU A 820 9.66 24.19 -13.16
CA LEU A 820 8.95 23.33 -14.09
C LEU A 820 9.98 22.58 -14.94
N LEU A 821 10.00 21.25 -14.82
CA LEU A 821 10.76 20.41 -15.75
C LEU A 821 10.01 20.42 -17.08
N GLN A 822 10.63 21.02 -18.10
CA GLN A 822 10.10 21.02 -19.45
C GLN A 822 10.70 19.83 -20.19
N THR A 823 9.87 18.95 -20.75
CA THR A 823 10.29 17.72 -21.43
C THR A 823 9.83 17.73 -22.89
N LYS A 824 10.69 17.29 -23.80
CA LYS A 824 10.37 17.13 -25.22
C LYS A 824 10.88 15.79 -25.74
N GLU A 825 10.03 15.05 -26.44
CA GLU A 825 10.42 13.86 -27.17
C GLU A 825 11.01 14.24 -28.53
N ILE A 826 12.11 13.59 -28.89
CA ILE A 826 12.81 13.76 -30.16
C ILE A 826 12.81 12.43 -30.89
N ALA A 827 12.57 12.46 -32.20
CA ALA A 827 12.66 11.26 -33.02
C ALA A 827 14.11 10.71 -33.03
N PRO A 828 14.30 9.40 -32.80
CA PRO A 828 15.63 8.80 -32.75
C PRO A 828 16.33 8.90 -34.12
N ALA A 829 17.62 9.24 -34.10
CA ALA A 829 18.50 9.30 -35.26
C ALA A 829 19.84 8.63 -34.94
N GLN A 830 20.52 8.10 -35.96
CA GLN A 830 21.86 7.50 -35.82
C GLN A 830 22.87 8.20 -36.75
N PRO A 831 23.95 8.79 -36.19
CA PRO A 831 24.20 9.04 -34.77
C PRO A 831 23.27 10.12 -34.19
N MET A 832 23.03 10.07 -32.88
CA MET A 832 22.25 11.09 -32.19
C MET A 832 23.20 12.19 -31.68
N THR A 833 23.27 13.30 -32.39
CA THR A 833 24.03 14.49 -31.97
C THR A 833 23.07 15.62 -31.60
N ILE A 834 23.13 16.05 -30.35
CA ILE A 834 22.30 17.15 -29.83
C ILE A 834 23.19 18.31 -29.44
N THR A 835 22.95 19.47 -30.06
CA THR A 835 23.60 20.72 -29.66
C THR A 835 22.63 21.54 -28.81
N VAL A 836 23.02 21.85 -27.59
CA VAL A 836 22.28 22.71 -26.68
C VAL A 836 23.01 24.04 -26.52
N ALA A 837 22.34 25.13 -26.87
CA ALA A 837 22.82 26.50 -26.72
C ALA A 837 21.92 27.23 -25.73
N ALA A 838 22.52 28.03 -24.86
CA ALA A 838 21.78 28.73 -23.82
C ALA A 838 22.21 30.18 -23.75
N GLU A 839 21.24 31.10 -23.73
CA GLU A 839 21.45 32.55 -23.72
C GLU A 839 20.63 33.21 -22.60
N GLY A 840 21.15 34.29 -22.01
CA GLY A 840 20.47 35.05 -20.98
C GLY A 840 21.22 35.09 -19.64
N THR A 841 20.48 35.02 -18.54
CA THR A 841 21.01 35.16 -17.17
C THR A 841 20.44 34.10 -16.23
N GLY A 842 21.31 33.47 -15.45
CA GLY A 842 20.93 32.46 -14.47
C GLY A 842 21.63 31.14 -14.72
N PHE A 843 21.01 30.05 -14.25
CA PHE A 843 21.52 28.71 -14.42
C PHE A 843 20.36 27.76 -14.81
N ALA A 844 20.66 26.75 -15.61
CA ALA A 844 19.72 25.70 -16.00
C ALA A 844 20.41 24.34 -16.03
N VAL A 845 19.65 23.30 -15.73
CA VAL A 845 20.05 21.90 -15.89
C VAL A 845 19.37 21.37 -17.13
N PHE A 846 20.17 20.90 -18.09
CA PHE A 846 19.70 20.22 -19.29
C PHE A 846 20.08 18.75 -19.21
N GLN A 847 19.16 17.86 -19.56
CA GLN A 847 19.40 16.42 -19.50
C GLN A 847 18.86 15.72 -20.74
N LEU A 848 19.71 14.89 -21.35
CA LEU A 848 19.37 13.95 -22.41
C LEU A 848 19.11 12.57 -21.79
N ASN A 849 17.95 12.01 -22.07
CA ASN A 849 17.55 10.67 -21.66
C ASN A 849 17.26 9.83 -22.91
N VAL A 850 17.89 8.65 -22.99
CA VAL A 850 17.72 7.69 -24.08
C VAL A 850 17.34 6.35 -23.47
N ILE A 851 16.21 5.81 -23.90
CA ILE A 851 15.66 4.52 -23.46
C ILE A 851 15.54 3.62 -24.68
N TYR A 852 15.99 2.38 -24.60
CA TYR A 852 15.96 1.42 -25.71
C TYR A 852 16.01 -0.01 -25.17
N ASN A 853 15.53 -0.99 -25.95
CA ASN A 853 15.67 -2.40 -25.60
C ASN A 853 16.77 -3.07 -26.41
N THR A 854 17.46 -4.05 -25.83
CA THR A 854 18.49 -4.87 -26.53
C THR A 854 18.11 -6.34 -26.55
N LYS A 855 18.42 -7.04 -27.66
CA LYS A 855 18.28 -8.50 -27.77
C LYS A 855 19.63 -9.13 -27.39
N HIS A 856 19.73 -9.76 -26.23
CA HIS A 856 20.95 -10.51 -25.88
C HIS A 856 20.95 -11.85 -26.61
N THR A 857 21.36 -11.86 -27.88
CA THR A 857 21.29 -13.05 -28.77
C THR A 857 22.42 -14.09 -28.57
N ASP A 858 23.36 -13.93 -27.64
CA ASP A 858 24.45 -14.89 -27.50
C ASP A 858 24.70 -15.33 -26.05
N GLN A 859 24.27 -16.56 -25.75
CA GLN A 859 24.73 -17.37 -24.60
C GLN A 859 26.27 -17.57 -24.58
N ARG A 860 27.01 -17.12 -25.60
CA ARG A 860 28.47 -17.28 -25.75
C ARG A 860 29.29 -16.00 -25.91
N LEU A 861 28.69 -14.82 -26.08
CA LEU A 861 29.39 -13.54 -25.91
C LEU A 861 29.27 -13.08 -24.46
N ARG A 862 29.81 -13.93 -23.57
CA ARG A 862 30.25 -13.54 -22.22
C ARG A 862 31.45 -12.62 -22.36
N SER A 863 31.20 -11.36 -22.69
CA SER A 863 32.11 -10.20 -22.66
C SER A 863 31.42 -9.18 -23.55
N VAL A 864 30.95 -8.06 -23.01
CA VAL A 864 31.80 -6.88 -22.84
C VAL A 864 31.33 -6.11 -21.58
N ARG A 865 32.15 -6.13 -20.51
CA ARG A 865 32.23 -5.09 -19.45
C ARG A 865 31.17 -5.04 -18.31
N LYS A 866 30.80 -6.19 -17.72
CA LYS A 866 30.43 -6.27 -16.29
C LYS A 866 31.03 -7.56 -15.73
N GLN A 867 31.84 -7.50 -14.67
CA GLN A 867 32.20 -8.71 -13.93
C GLN A 867 30.90 -9.25 -13.32
N GLU A 868 30.52 -10.48 -13.67
CA GLU A 868 29.31 -11.13 -13.15
C GLU A 868 29.48 -11.32 -11.63
N ALA A 869 28.90 -10.42 -10.83
CA ALA A 869 28.96 -10.52 -9.37
C ALA A 869 28.17 -11.72 -8.84
N PHE A 870 27.21 -12.19 -9.64
CA PHE A 870 26.33 -13.31 -9.33
C PHE A 870 26.36 -14.34 -10.46
N ASP A 871 26.30 -15.60 -10.09
CA ASP A 871 25.95 -16.70 -10.98
C ASP A 871 24.42 -16.82 -10.98
N LEU A 872 23.81 -17.00 -12.14
CA LEU A 872 22.36 -17.07 -12.29
C LEU A 872 21.99 -18.16 -13.29
N ASN A 873 21.17 -19.10 -12.84
CA ASN A 873 20.60 -20.17 -13.65
C ASN A 873 19.09 -20.18 -13.46
N VAL A 874 18.35 -20.24 -14.56
CA VAL A 874 16.88 -20.26 -14.54
C VAL A 874 16.42 -21.47 -15.34
N ASP A 875 15.65 -22.33 -14.69
CA ASP A 875 15.05 -23.52 -15.29
C ASP A 875 13.53 -23.43 -15.25
N VAL A 876 12.89 -23.86 -16.34
CA VAL A 876 11.44 -23.75 -16.54
C VAL A 876 10.87 -25.16 -16.52
N LYS A 877 10.18 -25.53 -15.44
CA LYS A 877 9.62 -26.88 -15.24
C LYS A 877 8.12 -26.87 -15.55
N ASP A 878 7.77 -27.46 -16.69
CA ASP A 878 6.37 -27.73 -17.05
C ASP A 878 5.80 -28.86 -16.16
N ASP A 879 4.61 -28.65 -15.61
CA ASP A 879 3.85 -29.74 -14.98
C ASP A 879 3.25 -30.62 -16.09
N LYS A 880 3.68 -31.88 -16.16
CA LYS A 880 3.22 -32.83 -17.20
C LYS A 880 1.77 -33.26 -16.99
N ASP A 881 1.27 -33.17 -15.76
CA ASP A 881 -0.06 -33.59 -15.37
C ASP A 881 -1.07 -32.42 -15.44
N ASP A 882 -0.61 -31.17 -15.27
CA ASP A 882 -1.44 -29.96 -15.39
C ASP A 882 -0.90 -28.92 -16.40
N LYS A 883 -1.60 -28.78 -17.53
CA LYS A 883 -1.27 -27.85 -18.62
C LYS A 883 -1.50 -26.37 -18.32
N ASN A 884 -1.90 -26.01 -17.11
CA ASN A 884 -2.07 -24.61 -16.69
C ASN A 884 -1.08 -24.18 -15.61
N HIS A 885 -0.21 -25.09 -15.15
CA HIS A 885 0.76 -24.80 -14.10
C HIS A 885 2.20 -24.93 -14.62
N LEU A 886 3.02 -23.97 -14.26
CA LEU A 886 4.44 -23.88 -14.56
C LEU A 886 5.19 -23.59 -13.27
N THR A 887 6.36 -24.18 -13.07
CA THR A 887 7.26 -23.78 -11.98
C THR A 887 8.55 -23.22 -12.54
N LEU A 888 8.86 -21.97 -12.21
CA LEU A 888 10.14 -21.35 -12.51
C LEU A 888 11.12 -21.63 -11.35
N ASN A 889 12.19 -22.37 -11.62
CA ASN A 889 13.26 -22.63 -10.66
C ASN A 889 14.41 -21.66 -10.92
N VAL A 890 14.59 -20.68 -10.03
CA VAL A 890 15.64 -19.66 -10.16
C VAL A 890 16.72 -19.94 -9.13
N CYS A 891 17.93 -20.26 -9.60
CA CYS A 891 19.09 -20.51 -8.74
C CYS A 891 20.16 -19.44 -8.92
N THR A 892 20.70 -18.95 -7.81
CA THR A 892 21.76 -17.93 -7.82
C THR A 892 22.76 -18.13 -6.67
N ARG A 893 23.97 -17.61 -6.86
CA ARG A 893 25.02 -17.50 -5.82
C ARG A 893 25.87 -16.27 -6.05
N TYR A 894 26.47 -15.77 -4.98
CA TYR A 894 27.42 -14.66 -5.05
C TYR A 894 28.82 -15.20 -5.37
N LEU A 895 29.48 -14.65 -6.39
CA LEU A 895 30.80 -15.11 -6.85
C LEU A 895 31.96 -14.44 -6.09
N GLY A 896 31.67 -13.45 -5.24
CA GLY A 896 32.66 -12.79 -4.41
C GLY A 896 33.58 -11.85 -5.19
N SER A 897 33.83 -10.66 -4.63
CA SER A 897 35.08 -9.94 -4.87
C SER A 897 35.98 -10.29 -3.68
N GLY A 898 37.25 -10.62 -3.88
CA GLY A 898 38.15 -11.19 -2.85
C GLY A 898 38.29 -10.42 -1.51
N THR A 899 37.63 -9.29 -1.35
CA THR A 899 37.50 -8.49 -0.12
C THR A 899 36.22 -8.75 0.71
N ALA A 900 35.16 -9.35 0.15
CA ALA A 900 33.90 -9.62 0.84
C ALA A 900 33.30 -11.00 0.48
N PRO A 901 33.16 -11.94 1.43
CA PRO A 901 32.68 -13.31 1.14
C PRO A 901 31.16 -13.42 0.95
N ASN A 902 30.40 -12.42 1.41
CA ASN A 902 28.95 -12.35 1.29
C ASN A 902 28.55 -11.07 0.55
N SER A 903 27.43 -11.10 -0.18
CA SER A 903 26.79 -9.92 -0.74
C SER A 903 26.04 -9.12 0.34
N GLY A 904 25.64 -7.89 0.00
CA GLY A 904 24.55 -7.22 0.72
C GLY A 904 23.21 -7.90 0.44
N MET A 905 22.12 -7.21 0.76
CA MET A 905 20.77 -7.64 0.38
C MET A 905 20.63 -7.73 -1.14
N VAL A 906 20.08 -8.83 -1.60
CA VAL A 906 19.95 -9.13 -3.03
C VAL A 906 18.49 -9.02 -3.42
N LEU A 907 18.24 -8.30 -4.51
CA LEU A 907 16.94 -8.24 -5.15
C LEU A 907 16.94 -9.17 -6.36
N MET A 908 16.03 -10.11 -6.37
CA MET A 908 15.77 -11.00 -7.51
C MET A 908 14.47 -10.55 -8.18
N GLU A 909 14.60 -9.90 -9.33
CA GLU A 909 13.50 -9.46 -10.17
C GLU A 909 13.21 -10.54 -11.22
N VAL A 910 12.05 -11.17 -11.12
CA VAL A 910 11.61 -12.23 -12.02
C VAL A 910 10.53 -11.68 -12.94
N GLY A 911 10.84 -11.54 -14.23
CA GLY A 911 9.86 -11.24 -15.27
C GLY A 911 8.88 -12.40 -15.43
N LEU A 912 7.58 -12.13 -15.28
CA LEU A 912 6.56 -13.13 -15.54
C LEU A 912 6.32 -13.26 -17.06
N LEU A 913 6.09 -14.49 -17.51
CA LEU A 913 5.69 -14.78 -18.88
C LEU A 913 4.32 -14.16 -19.16
N SER A 914 4.12 -13.65 -20.39
CA SER A 914 2.83 -13.10 -20.80
C SER A 914 1.70 -14.13 -20.62
N GLY A 915 0.66 -13.73 -19.89
CA GLY A 915 -0.49 -14.59 -19.59
C GLY A 915 -0.34 -15.49 -18.36
N PHE A 916 0.78 -15.43 -17.65
CA PHE A 916 0.97 -16.13 -16.39
C PHE A 916 0.92 -15.18 -15.20
N SER A 917 0.40 -15.67 -14.07
CA SER A 917 0.42 -14.97 -12.80
C SER A 917 0.92 -15.86 -11.67
N VAL A 918 1.45 -15.23 -10.64
CA VAL A 918 1.90 -15.89 -9.41
C VAL A 918 1.01 -15.42 -8.27
N SER A 919 0.59 -16.36 -7.42
CA SER A 919 -0.08 -16.04 -6.16
C SER A 919 0.97 -15.99 -5.04
N PRO A 920 0.96 -14.95 -4.19
CA PRO A 920 1.97 -14.76 -3.15
C PRO A 920 1.96 -15.86 -2.08
N ASP A 921 0.83 -16.53 -1.88
CA ASP A 921 0.67 -17.56 -0.85
C ASP A 921 1.48 -18.84 -1.13
N PHE A 922 1.94 -19.04 -2.38
CA PHE A 922 2.66 -20.25 -2.78
C PHE A 922 4.18 -20.14 -2.72
N ILE A 923 4.73 -18.95 -2.43
CA ILE A 923 6.18 -18.79 -2.21
C ILE A 923 6.43 -18.78 -0.69
N PRO A 924 7.09 -19.80 -0.12
CA PRO A 924 7.37 -19.82 1.30
C PRO A 924 8.36 -18.71 1.65
N LEU A 925 7.97 -17.83 2.57
CA LEU A 925 8.90 -16.91 3.21
C LEU A 925 9.72 -17.70 4.23
N ASP A 926 11.04 -17.72 4.04
CA ASP A 926 11.97 -18.50 4.86
C ASP A 926 13.15 -17.63 5.33
N ASN A 927 14.22 -18.25 5.82
CA ASN A 927 15.41 -17.50 6.22
C ASN A 927 16.12 -16.81 5.05
N THR A 928 15.84 -17.23 3.82
CA THR A 928 16.52 -16.80 2.60
C THR A 928 15.72 -15.71 1.89
N VAL A 929 14.44 -15.98 1.60
CA VAL A 929 13.48 -15.03 1.02
C VAL A 929 12.73 -14.35 2.15
N LYS A 930 13.09 -13.09 2.42
CA LYS A 930 12.51 -12.30 3.51
C LYS A 930 11.18 -11.65 3.12
N LYS A 931 11.01 -11.34 1.84
CA LYS A 931 9.82 -10.66 1.34
C LYS A 931 9.61 -10.93 -0.14
N MET A 932 8.34 -10.95 -0.54
CA MET A 932 7.90 -10.98 -1.93
C MET A 932 7.00 -9.77 -2.19
N GLU A 933 7.21 -9.12 -3.33
CA GLU A 933 6.31 -8.10 -3.87
C GLU A 933 5.92 -8.46 -5.30
N LYS A 934 4.65 -8.24 -5.63
CA LYS A 934 4.12 -8.46 -6.98
C LYS A 934 3.89 -7.11 -7.64
N ASP A 935 4.56 -6.91 -8.77
CA ASP A 935 4.36 -5.78 -9.67
C ASP A 935 3.71 -6.25 -10.98
N ASN A 936 3.20 -5.32 -11.79
CA ASN A 936 2.54 -5.65 -13.05
C ASN A 936 3.48 -6.37 -14.04
N GLY A 937 3.35 -7.70 -14.12
CA GLY A 937 4.16 -8.58 -14.97
C GLY A 937 5.55 -8.91 -14.43
N ARG A 938 5.83 -8.65 -13.14
CA ARG A 938 7.09 -8.99 -12.47
C ARG A 938 6.87 -9.40 -11.02
N VAL A 939 7.75 -10.24 -10.50
CA VAL A 939 7.80 -10.60 -9.08
C VAL A 939 9.17 -10.21 -8.54
N ASN A 940 9.18 -9.45 -7.45
CA ASN A 940 10.39 -8.99 -6.78
C ASN A 940 10.57 -9.80 -5.50
N LEU A 941 11.67 -10.54 -5.39
CA LEU A 941 12.03 -11.32 -4.21
C LEU A 941 13.22 -10.67 -3.52
N TYR A 942 13.09 -10.44 -2.21
CA TYR A 942 14.13 -9.83 -1.39
C TYR A 942 14.86 -10.91 -0.60
N LEU A 943 16.14 -11.11 -0.89
CA LEU A 943 17.01 -12.07 -0.23
C LEU A 943 17.98 -11.34 0.72
N ASP A 944 18.17 -11.90 1.91
CA ASP A 944 18.96 -11.27 2.99
C ASP A 944 20.44 -11.06 2.62
N SER A 945 21.16 -12.13 2.28
CA SER A 945 22.52 -12.06 1.74
C SER A 945 22.87 -13.37 1.06
N LEU A 946 23.58 -13.31 -0.07
CA LEU A 946 24.08 -14.48 -0.77
C LEU A 946 25.58 -14.65 -0.50
N ASN A 947 26.03 -15.89 -0.51
CA ASN A 947 27.44 -16.26 -0.43
C ASN A 947 27.77 -17.18 -1.62
N GLU A 948 28.89 -17.87 -1.58
CA GLU A 948 29.27 -18.83 -2.63
C GLU A 948 28.33 -20.05 -2.74
N THR A 949 27.45 -20.28 -1.75
CA THR A 949 26.49 -21.38 -1.78
C THR A 949 25.30 -21.04 -2.66
N GLN A 950 24.90 -22.00 -3.49
CA GLN A 950 23.79 -21.83 -4.41
C GLN A 950 22.46 -21.88 -3.67
N VAL A 951 21.66 -20.84 -3.87
CA VAL A 951 20.29 -20.70 -3.38
C VAL A 951 19.34 -20.83 -4.55
N CYS A 952 18.30 -21.65 -4.41
CA CYS A 952 17.27 -21.82 -5.43
C CYS A 952 15.89 -21.48 -4.87
N VAL A 953 15.09 -20.77 -5.65
CA VAL A 953 13.70 -20.43 -5.32
C VAL A 953 12.80 -20.99 -6.41
N ASP A 954 11.79 -21.74 -6.00
CA ASP A 954 10.72 -22.22 -6.88
C ASP A 954 9.56 -21.22 -6.88
N ILE A 955 9.17 -20.77 -8.06
CA ILE A 955 8.13 -19.77 -8.28
C ILE A 955 7.02 -20.44 -9.11
N PRO A 956 5.95 -20.91 -8.47
CA PRO A 956 4.82 -21.52 -9.17
C PRO A 956 3.97 -20.44 -9.83
N ALA A 957 3.83 -20.53 -11.15
CA ALA A 957 3.04 -19.65 -11.99
C ALA A 957 1.84 -20.40 -12.58
N VAL A 958 0.69 -19.73 -12.61
CA VAL A 958 -0.57 -20.23 -13.15
C VAL A 958 -0.89 -19.48 -14.44
N ARG A 959 -1.37 -20.20 -15.45
CA ARG A 959 -1.77 -19.61 -16.74
C ARG A 959 -3.18 -19.01 -16.63
N ASP A 960 -3.25 -17.68 -16.63
CA ASP A 960 -4.51 -16.92 -16.66
C ASP A 960 -5.01 -16.70 -18.10
N PHE A 961 -4.07 -16.49 -19.04
CA PHE A 961 -4.38 -16.19 -20.44
C PHE A 961 -3.59 -17.11 -21.38
N LYS A 962 -4.23 -17.52 -22.49
CA LYS A 962 -3.61 -18.35 -23.51
C LYS A 962 -2.79 -17.47 -24.45
N VAL A 963 -1.48 -17.50 -24.27
CA VAL A 963 -0.48 -16.82 -25.10
C VAL A 963 0.45 -17.87 -25.73
N ALA A 964 0.81 -17.66 -26.98
CA ALA A 964 1.70 -18.51 -27.76
C ALA A 964 2.80 -17.69 -28.42
N ASN A 965 3.89 -18.38 -28.79
CA ASN A 965 5.14 -17.74 -29.21
C ASN A 965 5.62 -16.72 -28.17
N ILE A 966 5.46 -17.10 -26.89
CA ILE A 966 5.85 -16.30 -25.74
C ILE A 966 7.32 -15.92 -25.90
N GLN A 967 7.62 -14.63 -25.75
CA GLN A 967 8.99 -14.13 -25.81
C GLN A 967 9.68 -14.36 -24.48
N ASP A 968 11.00 -14.51 -24.52
CA ASP A 968 11.81 -14.77 -23.33
C ASP A 968 11.63 -13.64 -22.30
N ALA A 969 11.16 -13.99 -21.11
CA ALA A 969 11.19 -13.10 -19.97
C ALA A 969 12.58 -13.06 -19.34
N SER A 970 12.90 -11.98 -18.63
CA SER A 970 14.19 -11.82 -17.96
C SER A 970 14.10 -12.06 -16.47
N VAL A 971 15.12 -12.70 -15.92
CA VAL A 971 15.41 -12.70 -14.49
C VAL A 971 16.65 -11.87 -14.24
N THR A 972 16.56 -10.90 -13.35
CA THR A 972 17.69 -10.06 -12.96
C THR A 972 17.94 -10.23 -11.47
N VAL A 973 19.17 -10.60 -11.13
CA VAL A 973 19.65 -10.62 -9.75
C VAL A 973 20.59 -9.45 -9.59
N VAL A 974 20.29 -8.57 -8.64
CA VAL A 974 21.03 -7.35 -8.41
C VAL A 974 21.33 -7.18 -6.93
N ASP A 975 22.54 -6.73 -6.62
CA ASP A 975 22.80 -6.20 -5.29
C ASP A 975 21.97 -4.93 -5.13
N TYR A 976 21.05 -4.94 -4.17
CA TYR A 976 20.08 -3.87 -4.01
C TYR A 976 20.74 -2.51 -3.79
N TYR A 977 21.93 -2.51 -3.21
CA TYR A 977 22.64 -1.30 -2.82
C TYR A 977 23.72 -0.87 -3.81
N GLU A 978 24.24 -1.80 -4.62
CA GLU A 978 25.10 -1.46 -5.74
C GLU A 978 24.55 -2.07 -7.04
N PRO A 979 23.60 -1.39 -7.72
CA PRO A 979 22.97 -1.94 -8.92
C PRO A 979 23.93 -2.20 -10.10
N SER A 980 25.16 -1.68 -10.05
CA SER A 980 26.22 -2.07 -10.99
C SER A 980 26.64 -3.54 -10.85
N LYS A 981 26.50 -4.14 -9.66
CA LYS A 981 26.63 -5.58 -9.40
C LYS A 981 25.30 -6.26 -9.72
N CYS A 982 25.10 -6.55 -11.00
CA CYS A 982 23.90 -7.23 -11.46
C CYS A 982 24.25 -8.35 -12.44
N GLN A 983 23.41 -9.39 -12.47
CA GLN A 983 23.39 -10.39 -13.51
C GLN A 983 21.97 -10.53 -14.04
N SER A 984 21.80 -10.47 -15.35
CA SER A 984 20.52 -10.70 -16.01
C SER A 984 20.60 -11.93 -16.88
N PHE A 985 19.55 -12.75 -16.84
CA PHE A 985 19.41 -13.97 -17.63
C PHE A 985 18.06 -13.91 -18.37
N GLN A 986 18.06 -14.21 -19.67
CA GLN A 986 16.82 -14.39 -20.43
C GLN A 986 16.42 -15.86 -20.35
N MET A 987 15.18 -16.13 -19.93
CA MET A 987 14.65 -17.48 -19.80
C MET A 987 14.68 -18.18 -21.16
N ASP A 988 15.31 -19.36 -21.21
CA ASP A 988 15.30 -20.17 -22.42
C ASP A 988 14.00 -21.00 -22.47
N LEU A 989 13.05 -20.57 -23.30
CA LEU A 989 11.77 -21.26 -23.49
C LEU A 989 11.85 -22.35 -24.56
N SER A 990 13.05 -22.73 -25.01
CA SER A 990 13.21 -23.71 -26.10
C SER A 990 12.75 -25.13 -25.74
N ASP A 991 12.72 -25.50 -24.46
CA ASP A 991 12.26 -26.83 -24.03
C ASP A 991 10.80 -26.87 -23.53
N SER A 992 10.13 -25.71 -23.36
CA SER A 992 8.72 -25.67 -22.92
C SER A 992 7.75 -25.86 -24.09
N GLU A 993 6.93 -26.91 -24.03
CA GLU A 993 5.89 -27.16 -25.04
C GLU A 993 4.72 -26.17 -24.90
N LEU A 994 4.44 -25.74 -23.66
CA LEU A 994 3.36 -24.81 -23.30
C LEU A 994 3.54 -23.44 -23.97
N CYS A 995 4.78 -22.96 -24.07
CA CYS A 995 5.11 -21.66 -24.64
C CYS A 995 5.13 -21.65 -26.20
N LYS A 996 5.23 -22.84 -26.84
CA LYS A 996 5.48 -22.97 -28.28
C LYS A 996 4.25 -23.30 -29.14
N LYS A 997 3.27 -24.07 -28.66
CA LYS A 997 2.30 -24.74 -29.56
C LYS A 997 0.80 -24.55 -29.28
N ASP A 998 0.40 -23.82 -28.26
CA ASP A 998 -0.98 -23.90 -27.76
C ASP A 998 -1.97 -22.86 -28.32
N VAL A 999 -1.98 -22.65 -29.65
CA VAL A 999 -3.08 -21.94 -30.35
C VAL A 999 -4.06 -22.92 -31.01
N HIS A 1000 -3.78 -24.23 -31.04
CA HIS A 1000 -4.51 -25.20 -31.89
C HIS A 1000 -5.32 -26.27 -31.13
N GLY A 1001 -5.64 -26.04 -29.86
CA GLY A 1001 -6.46 -26.97 -29.08
C GLY A 1001 -7.94 -26.99 -29.48
N LYS A 1002 -8.32 -27.75 -30.52
CA LYS A 1002 -9.71 -28.21 -30.69
C LYS A 1002 -10.07 -29.13 -29.52
N THR A 1003 -10.63 -28.58 -28.44
CA THR A 1003 -11.30 -29.39 -27.42
C THR A 1003 -12.71 -29.71 -27.89
N SER A 1004 -12.86 -30.89 -28.51
CA SER A 1004 -14.17 -31.51 -28.73
C SER A 1004 -14.68 -32.00 -27.37
N PHE A 1005 -15.58 -31.25 -26.74
CA PHE A 1005 -16.30 -31.74 -25.58
C PHE A 1005 -17.27 -32.83 -26.04
N LYS A 1006 -16.95 -34.09 -25.70
CA LYS A 1006 -17.90 -35.19 -25.75
C LYS A 1006 -18.91 -34.97 -24.61
N VAL A 1007 -20.06 -34.40 -24.95
CA VAL A 1007 -21.21 -34.32 -24.05
C VAL A 1007 -21.68 -35.75 -23.76
N VAL A 1008 -21.37 -36.26 -22.57
CA VAL A 1008 -22.05 -37.43 -22.02
C VAL A 1008 -23.28 -36.91 -21.29
N TRP A 1009 -24.44 -37.13 -21.90
CA TRP A 1009 -25.74 -36.87 -21.28
C TRP A 1009 -25.91 -37.77 -20.06
N VAL A 1010 -25.99 -37.17 -18.87
CA VAL A 1010 -26.68 -37.79 -17.72
C VAL A 1010 -27.79 -36.83 -17.34
N GLY A 1011 -29.00 -37.15 -17.79
CA GLY A 1011 -30.20 -36.41 -17.42
C GLY A 1011 -30.50 -36.60 -15.94
N LEU A 1012 -30.57 -35.50 -15.20
CA LEU A 1012 -31.19 -35.46 -13.88
C LEU A 1012 -32.01 -34.18 -13.79
N VAL A 1013 -33.32 -34.36 -13.93
CA VAL A 1013 -34.34 -33.34 -13.71
C VAL A 1013 -34.38 -33.05 -12.21
N VAL A 1014 -34.06 -31.83 -11.79
CA VAL A 1014 -34.38 -31.36 -10.43
C VAL A 1014 -34.88 -29.92 -10.46
N TRP A 1015 -36.09 -29.77 -9.93
CA TRP A 1015 -36.85 -28.55 -9.70
C TRP A 1015 -36.14 -27.61 -8.71
N PHE A 1016 -36.27 -26.30 -8.94
CA PHE A 1016 -35.94 -25.26 -7.97
C PHE A 1016 -36.72 -25.45 -6.66
N GLY A 1017 -36.00 -25.57 -5.54
CA GLY A 1017 -36.57 -25.55 -4.20
C GLY A 1017 -35.47 -25.49 -3.14
N PHE A 1018 -35.45 -24.39 -2.38
CA PHE A 1018 -34.80 -24.18 -1.09
C PHE A 1018 -33.87 -25.31 -0.58
N PHE A 1019 -32.55 -25.08 -0.61
CA PHE A 1019 -31.61 -25.92 0.15
C PHE A 1019 -31.32 -25.31 1.52
N PHE A 1020 -32.08 -25.76 2.52
CA PHE A 1020 -31.57 -25.94 3.89
C PHE A 1020 -30.74 -27.23 3.88
N CYS A 1021 -29.45 -27.17 4.24
CA CYS A 1021 -28.67 -28.37 4.51
C CYS A 1021 -28.43 -28.48 6.02
N VAL A 1022 -29.16 -29.41 6.65
CA VAL A 1022 -28.96 -29.85 8.02
C VAL A 1022 -27.89 -30.95 7.99
N CYS A 1023 -26.70 -30.67 8.53
CA CYS A 1023 -25.69 -31.70 8.80
C CYS A 1023 -26.02 -32.42 10.11
N VAL A 1024 -26.39 -33.69 10.03
CA VAL A 1024 -26.38 -34.65 11.14
C VAL A 1024 -25.50 -35.81 10.71
N GLU A 1025 -24.25 -35.82 11.17
CA GLU A 1025 -23.65 -36.94 11.90
C GLU A 1025 -22.19 -36.63 12.22
N CYS A 1026 -21.89 -36.70 13.51
CA CYS A 1026 -20.56 -36.63 14.10
C CYS A 1026 -20.22 -38.05 14.58
N VAL A 1027 -18.93 -38.31 14.83
CA VAL A 1027 -18.37 -39.33 15.76
C VAL A 1027 -17.92 -40.66 15.10
N LEU A 1028 -16.64 -40.77 14.68
CA LEU A 1028 -15.53 -41.35 15.48
C LEU A 1028 -14.28 -41.71 14.67
N GLU A 1029 -13.14 -41.26 15.18
CA GLU A 1029 -11.81 -41.85 14.95
C GLU A 1029 -11.82 -43.35 15.24
N LYS A 1030 -11.20 -44.14 14.34
CA LYS A 1030 -10.49 -45.36 14.76
C LYS A 1030 -9.38 -45.75 13.78
N ASP A 1031 -8.25 -46.04 14.41
CA ASP A 1031 -6.98 -46.54 13.94
C ASP A 1031 -6.97 -47.58 12.81
N SER A 1032 -5.95 -47.43 11.96
CA SER A 1032 -5.04 -48.47 11.41
C SER A 1032 -5.59 -49.59 10.52
N ASN A 1033 -4.90 -49.77 9.40
CA ASN A 1033 -4.74 -50.99 8.59
C ASN A 1033 -6.01 -51.63 8.01
N VAL A 1034 -6.13 -51.61 6.68
CA VAL A 1034 -6.09 -52.80 5.81
C VAL A 1034 -6.39 -52.39 4.35
N GLN A 1035 -5.57 -52.95 3.46
CA GLN A 1035 -5.63 -52.87 2.01
C GLN A 1035 -6.95 -53.36 1.39
N SER A 1036 -7.21 -52.84 0.18
CA SER A 1036 -7.86 -53.50 -0.96
C SER A 1036 -9.33 -53.94 -0.83
N SER A 1037 -10.22 -53.38 -1.65
CA SER A 1037 -10.81 -54.07 -2.82
C SER A 1037 -11.87 -53.21 -3.53
N TRP A 1038 -11.61 -52.90 -4.79
CA TRP A 1038 -12.49 -53.03 -5.97
C TRP A 1038 -14.00 -52.64 -5.89
N ALA A 1039 -14.31 -51.64 -6.73
CA ALA A 1039 -15.38 -51.61 -7.74
C ALA A 1039 -16.85 -51.83 -7.32
N LYS A 1040 -17.63 -50.74 -7.37
CA LYS A 1040 -18.82 -50.62 -8.25
C LYS A 1040 -19.26 -49.19 -8.39
#